data_AF-A0A2V8U7A1-F1
#
_entry.id   AF-A0A2V8U7A1-F1
#
_cell.length_a   1.000
_cell.length_b   1.000
_cell.length_c   1.000
_cell.angle_alpha   90.00
_cell.angle_beta   90.00
_cell.angle_gamma   90.00
#
_symmetry.space_group_name_H-M   'P 1'
#
loop_
_entity.id
_entity.type
_entity.pdbx_description
1 polymer ?
#
loop_
_entity_poly.entity_id
_entity_poly.type
_entity_poly.pdbx_seq_one_letter_code
_entity_poly.pdbx_strand_id
1 'polypeptide(L)'
;MGRGKQTMTRRSPLLRIAGLLLILSGLLLNHRALGAALATDEEVTRPLALVAVFLMQAVLALAGLWLLLRPPRGPVPAFVGAPLLLALAGVTGFGAWAEARYREWVQPRIRQLPELCECWSEQPESFPGAAKLTWATASLKRAKATSTDSVDTVQWETMLGDFLLRDGQNDKAIQILQQALETAKARSMPVHRINQIRRWLGVANMRVGEVQHCILMHGAESCLFPISKKAVWQNKTGAFKAMEYFRQFLQDEPGDPSVRWMLNVANMIAGTYPEGVPASEIMPPSVYASSEPTPRFREIASPLGIAPVQLAGGAIVDDFDNDGFLDIVVSTFEPCTPLSYFHNDGNGSFSDWTAKAGLKEQTGGFNIGQTDFNNDGLLDIYVKRGAWLRTSGRMRDSLLRQNPDGTFTDVTDESGLGAYAYPDISAEWADYDNDGDLDLYVGGEMLTVTKWSPSQLFRNNGDGTFTEVARQAGVLNLRNVKGIAWGDYDNDGDQDLYVSNLGQPNRLYRNNGDGTFTDVGPELGVAEIPPFNRTFATWFFDANNDGWLDIYVGGYAYLGGTGLPDISLVAADYLGMPTNAETLHIFLNDGTGHFHDASERMKLNHVRAPMGANYGDIDNDGYPDIYLATGGPAFDLLVPNILYRNIGGEYFSDVTTAANVGHLQKGHGVAFGDIDNDGDQDIYVQMGGIYRSDVTASALFENLGTSNHWLTVKLVGVKSNRPGVGARIKLIVNEHGKPREIHAVGGSGGSFGSNSFQQEIGVGAAERIDDLEVWWPASGIRQKFQNLPVDKFIQVTEGAPDYTILERKAIKLRGEGPSGREPRPQAALFGAPGGTRPPGPRPPGAQGG
;
A
#
# COMPACT_ATOMS: atom_id res chain seq x y z
N MET A 1 -61.24 -5.47 19.19
CA MET A 1 -62.20 -5.65 18.08
C MET A 1 -61.62 -4.97 16.84
N GLY A 2 -61.68 -5.63 15.66
CA GLY A 2 -61.33 -5.03 14.36
C GLY A 2 -60.20 -5.75 13.61
N ARG A 3 -60.57 -6.54 12.59
CA ARG A 3 -59.73 -7.44 11.76
C ARG A 3 -59.01 -6.73 10.61
N GLY A 4 -57.87 -7.28 10.18
CA GLY A 4 -57.30 -7.11 8.84
C GLY A 4 -56.39 -8.27 8.46
N LYS A 5 -56.82 -9.08 7.47
CA LYS A 5 -56.24 -10.36 7.03
C LYS A 5 -54.87 -10.16 6.32
N GLN A 6 -53.89 -11.02 6.62
CA GLN A 6 -52.89 -11.42 5.62
C GLN A 6 -52.99 -12.92 5.34
N THR A 7 -53.14 -13.21 4.05
CA THR A 7 -53.22 -14.51 3.42
C THR A 7 -51.87 -15.23 3.45
N MET A 8 -51.74 -16.30 4.25
CA MET A 8 -50.66 -17.27 4.08
C MET A 8 -50.95 -18.14 2.85
N THR A 9 -50.16 -17.96 1.80
CA THR A 9 -50.05 -18.87 0.68
C THR A 9 -49.37 -20.18 1.11
N ARG A 10 -49.83 -21.28 0.51
CA ARG A 10 -49.54 -22.69 0.84
C ARG A 10 -48.04 -22.97 1.07
N ARG A 11 -47.64 -23.15 2.33
CA ARG A 11 -46.38 -23.85 2.68
C ARG A 11 -46.50 -25.33 2.30
N SER A 12 -45.44 -25.89 1.71
CA SER A 12 -45.42 -27.27 1.22
C SER A 12 -45.76 -28.27 2.34
N PRO A 13 -46.42 -29.40 2.04
CA PRO A 13 -46.68 -30.47 3.02
C PRO A 13 -45.39 -30.93 3.73
N LEU A 14 -44.27 -30.89 3.02
CA LEU A 14 -42.93 -31.24 3.51
C LEU A 14 -42.39 -30.27 4.57
N LEU A 15 -42.69 -28.97 4.48
CA LEU A 15 -42.30 -27.99 5.52
C LEU A 15 -43.07 -28.19 6.83
N ARG A 16 -44.29 -28.72 6.76
CA ARG A 16 -45.04 -29.12 7.96
C ARG A 16 -44.48 -30.40 8.57
N ILE A 17 -44.04 -31.35 7.74
CA ILE A 17 -43.38 -32.58 8.21
C ILE A 17 -42.04 -32.27 8.87
N ALA A 18 -41.21 -31.40 8.26
CA ALA A 18 -39.94 -30.96 8.84
C ALA A 18 -40.13 -30.18 10.15
N GLY A 19 -41.14 -29.30 10.21
CA GLY A 19 -41.51 -28.61 11.46
C GLY A 19 -42.01 -29.55 12.55
N LEU A 20 -42.80 -30.57 12.19
CA LEU A 20 -43.26 -31.60 13.13
C LEU A 20 -42.09 -32.44 13.67
N LEU A 21 -41.15 -32.83 12.79
CA LEU A 21 -39.97 -33.61 13.16
C LEU A 21 -39.02 -32.81 14.08
N LEU A 22 -38.93 -31.50 13.89
CA LEU A 22 -38.17 -30.59 14.78
C LEU A 22 -38.83 -30.38 16.15
N ILE A 23 -40.17 -30.33 16.20
CA ILE A 23 -40.90 -30.24 17.47
C ILE A 23 -40.81 -31.59 18.22
N LEU A 24 -40.90 -32.71 17.50
CA LEU A 24 -40.71 -34.05 18.05
C LEU A 24 -39.27 -34.25 18.53
N SER A 25 -38.26 -33.75 17.82
CA SER A 25 -36.86 -33.81 18.28
C SER A 25 -36.61 -32.93 19.50
N GLY A 26 -37.21 -31.73 19.57
CA GLY A 26 -37.15 -30.87 20.75
C GLY A 26 -37.83 -31.46 21.99
N LEU A 27 -38.92 -32.23 21.82
CA LEU A 27 -39.58 -32.95 22.91
C LEU A 27 -38.79 -34.19 23.38
N LEU A 28 -38.00 -34.81 22.49
CA LEU A 28 -37.16 -35.98 22.80
C LEU A 28 -35.75 -35.60 23.31
N LEU A 29 -35.28 -34.37 23.06
CA LEU A 29 -34.02 -33.80 23.56
C LEU A 29 -34.02 -33.46 25.06
N ASN A 30 -35.12 -33.75 25.77
CA ASN A 30 -35.13 -33.67 27.22
C ASN A 30 -34.29 -34.84 27.79
N HIS A 31 -32.98 -34.58 27.95
CA HIS A 31 -31.91 -35.55 28.31
C HIS A 31 -32.24 -36.52 29.46
N ARG A 32 -33.24 -36.21 30.30
CA ARG A 32 -33.68 -37.07 31.41
C ARG A 32 -34.50 -38.29 30.97
N ALA A 33 -35.25 -38.23 29.87
CA ALA A 33 -36.09 -39.36 29.42
C ALA A 33 -35.27 -40.42 28.67
N LEU A 34 -34.31 -39.98 27.84
CA LEU A 34 -33.44 -40.88 27.06
C LEU A 34 -32.43 -41.62 27.96
N GLY A 35 -31.89 -40.93 28.98
CA GLY A 35 -31.03 -41.53 29.99
C GLY A 35 -31.74 -42.57 30.88
N ALA A 36 -33.04 -42.39 31.13
CA ALA A 36 -33.84 -43.35 31.87
C ALA A 36 -34.18 -44.61 31.06
N ALA A 37 -34.43 -44.48 29.75
CA ALA A 37 -34.73 -45.60 28.86
C ALA A 37 -33.52 -46.48 28.52
N LEU A 38 -32.30 -45.91 28.52
CA LEU A 38 -31.05 -46.65 28.29
C LEU A 38 -30.52 -47.36 29.54
N ALA A 39 -31.08 -47.06 30.71
CA ALA A 39 -30.71 -47.62 32.02
C ALA A 39 -31.56 -48.83 32.44
N THR A 40 -32.63 -49.17 31.72
CA THR A 40 -33.46 -50.35 31.99
C THR A 40 -33.02 -51.55 31.13
N ASP A 41 -32.75 -52.68 31.78
CA ASP A 41 -32.27 -53.94 31.19
C ASP A 41 -33.44 -54.81 30.66
N GLU A 42 -34.30 -54.24 29.81
CA GLU A 42 -35.32 -55.02 29.08
C GLU A 42 -34.84 -55.29 27.65
N GLU A 43 -34.78 -56.58 27.26
CA GLU A 43 -34.27 -57.11 25.98
C GLU A 43 -34.86 -56.46 24.71
N VAL A 44 -35.96 -55.71 24.82
CA VAL A 44 -36.71 -55.16 23.68
C VAL A 44 -36.54 -53.64 23.52
N THR A 45 -36.29 -52.89 24.60
CA THR A 45 -36.34 -51.41 24.59
C THR A 45 -35.02 -50.77 24.15
N ARG A 46 -33.87 -51.36 24.51
CA ARG A 46 -32.53 -50.87 24.10
C ARG A 46 -32.29 -50.92 22.58
N PRO A 47 -32.59 -52.02 21.86
CA PRO A 47 -32.40 -52.08 20.41
C PRO A 47 -33.27 -51.06 19.66
N LEU A 48 -34.52 -50.88 20.09
CA LEU A 48 -35.44 -49.90 19.49
C LEU A 48 -35.00 -48.45 19.72
N ALA A 49 -34.47 -48.13 20.91
CA ALA A 49 -33.89 -46.82 21.20
C ALA A 49 -32.65 -46.54 20.35
N LEU A 50 -31.77 -47.54 20.17
CA LEU A 50 -30.59 -47.44 19.30
C LEU A 50 -30.99 -47.26 17.82
N VAL A 51 -31.97 -48.02 17.32
CA VAL A 51 -32.50 -47.86 15.95
C VAL A 51 -33.13 -46.48 15.75
N ALA A 52 -33.86 -45.95 16.74
CA ALA A 52 -34.44 -44.61 16.66
C ALA A 52 -33.37 -43.51 16.61
N VAL A 53 -32.29 -43.64 17.39
CA VAL A 53 -31.14 -42.73 17.33
C VAL A 53 -30.44 -42.82 15.97
N PHE A 54 -30.25 -44.03 15.43
CA PHE A 54 -29.62 -44.24 14.12
C PHE A 54 -30.46 -43.68 12.98
N LEU A 55 -31.78 -43.88 13.00
CA LEU A 55 -32.71 -43.31 12.03
C LEU A 55 -32.77 -41.78 12.13
N MET A 56 -32.69 -41.21 13.34
CA MET A 56 -32.63 -39.77 13.53
C MET A 56 -31.34 -39.18 12.95
N GLN A 57 -30.20 -39.82 13.19
CA GLN A 57 -28.91 -39.43 12.60
C GLN A 57 -28.93 -39.54 11.07
N ALA A 58 -29.52 -40.61 10.52
CA ALA A 58 -29.67 -40.78 9.08
C ALA A 58 -30.57 -39.72 8.42
N VAL A 59 -31.69 -39.34 9.08
CA VAL A 59 -32.58 -38.28 8.60
C VAL A 59 -31.91 -36.90 8.67
N LEU A 60 -31.15 -36.62 9.72
CA LEU A 60 -30.36 -35.38 9.85
C LEU A 60 -29.24 -35.31 8.81
N ALA A 61 -28.56 -36.43 8.54
CA ALA A 61 -27.55 -36.52 7.49
C ALA A 61 -28.16 -36.32 6.09
N LEU A 62 -29.31 -36.93 5.80
CA LEU A 62 -30.01 -36.74 4.52
C LEU A 62 -30.58 -35.33 4.35
N ALA A 63 -31.05 -34.70 5.43
CA ALA A 63 -31.51 -33.31 5.41
C ALA A 63 -30.33 -32.32 5.22
N GLY A 64 -29.20 -32.57 5.87
CA GLY A 64 -27.96 -31.82 5.65
C GLY A 64 -27.43 -31.97 4.22
N LEU A 65 -27.41 -33.20 3.70
CA LEU A 65 -27.02 -33.48 2.31
C LEU A 65 -27.97 -32.83 1.30
N TRP A 66 -29.29 -32.84 1.56
CA TRP A 66 -30.28 -32.18 0.72
C TRP A 66 -30.14 -30.65 0.72
N LEU A 67 -29.81 -30.06 1.87
CA LEU A 67 -29.52 -28.63 2.01
C LEU A 67 -28.19 -28.23 1.35
N LEU A 68 -27.19 -29.12 1.31
CA LEU A 68 -25.87 -28.90 0.70
C LEU A 68 -25.80 -29.19 -0.81
N LEU A 69 -26.78 -29.89 -1.38
CA LEU A 69 -26.87 -30.18 -2.82
C LEU A 69 -27.68 -29.14 -3.62
N ARG A 70 -28.28 -28.13 -2.96
CA ARG A 70 -29.09 -27.11 -3.63
C ARG A 70 -28.68 -25.70 -3.21
N PRO A 71 -28.16 -24.86 -4.13
CA PRO A 71 -27.84 -23.49 -3.81
C PRO A 71 -29.11 -22.71 -3.40
N PRO A 72 -29.06 -21.88 -2.35
CA PRO A 72 -30.18 -21.01 -1.98
C PRO A 72 -30.43 -19.98 -3.08
N ARG A 73 -31.71 -19.80 -3.46
CA ARG A 73 -32.10 -18.70 -4.33
C ARG A 73 -32.21 -17.41 -3.50
N GLY A 74 -31.10 -16.70 -3.34
CA GLY A 74 -31.02 -15.39 -2.68
C GLY A 74 -30.00 -15.33 -1.52
N PRO A 75 -29.68 -14.13 -1.00
CA PRO A 75 -28.72 -13.94 0.07
C PRO A 75 -29.24 -14.60 1.36
N VAL A 76 -28.56 -15.65 1.82
CA VAL A 76 -28.87 -16.30 3.09
C VAL A 76 -28.23 -15.48 4.22
N PRO A 77 -28.99 -15.06 5.26
CA PRO A 77 -28.40 -14.47 6.44
C PRO A 77 -27.46 -15.47 7.14
N ALA A 78 -26.21 -15.07 7.35
CA ALA A 78 -25.15 -15.87 7.97
C ALA A 78 -25.51 -16.49 9.33
N PHE A 79 -26.53 -15.97 10.01
CA PHE A 79 -26.91 -16.34 11.37
C PHE A 79 -27.61 -17.69 11.54
N VAL A 80 -28.10 -18.34 10.48
CA VAL A 80 -28.89 -19.59 10.61
C VAL A 80 -28.21 -20.81 9.98
N GLY A 81 -27.29 -20.62 9.02
CA GLY A 81 -26.65 -21.71 8.27
C GLY A 81 -25.40 -22.29 8.93
N ALA A 82 -24.49 -21.45 9.40
CA ALA A 82 -23.16 -21.90 9.84
C ALA A 82 -23.14 -22.74 11.13
N PRO A 83 -23.89 -22.40 12.21
CA PRO A 83 -23.90 -23.21 13.43
C PRO A 83 -24.55 -24.58 13.20
N LEU A 84 -25.57 -24.64 12.34
CA LEU A 84 -26.30 -25.87 12.02
C LEU A 84 -25.46 -26.81 11.14
N LEU A 85 -24.69 -26.27 10.20
CA LEU A 85 -23.76 -27.01 9.35
C LEU A 85 -22.57 -27.57 10.14
N LEU A 86 -22.00 -26.78 11.05
CA LEU A 86 -20.91 -27.22 11.95
C LEU A 86 -21.40 -28.29 12.95
N ALA A 87 -22.62 -28.16 13.47
CA ALA A 87 -23.23 -29.17 14.34
C ALA A 87 -23.50 -30.50 13.59
N LEU A 88 -23.85 -30.45 12.29
CA LEU A 88 -24.03 -31.65 11.46
C LEU A 88 -22.70 -32.28 11.01
N ALA A 89 -21.65 -31.46 10.82
CA ALA A 89 -20.30 -31.91 10.48
C ALA A 89 -19.63 -32.73 11.59
N GLY A 90 -19.81 -32.35 12.86
CA GLY A 90 -19.25 -33.05 14.01
C GLY A 90 -19.82 -34.47 14.24
N VAL A 91 -20.95 -34.81 13.59
CA VAL A 91 -21.64 -36.10 13.78
C VAL A 91 -21.35 -37.08 12.62
N THR A 92 -20.83 -36.62 11.47
CA THR A 92 -20.85 -37.42 10.22
C THR A 92 -19.51 -37.60 9.50
N GLY A 93 -18.42 -36.98 9.97
CA GLY A 93 -17.10 -37.10 9.31
C GLY A 93 -16.98 -36.33 7.97
N PHE A 94 -18.00 -35.55 7.60
CA PHE A 94 -18.06 -34.75 6.36
C PHE A 94 -17.58 -33.29 6.52
N GLY A 95 -16.94 -32.94 7.64
CA GLY A 95 -16.63 -31.54 8.00
C GLY A 95 -15.84 -30.78 6.95
N ALA A 96 -14.77 -31.36 6.42
CA ALA A 96 -13.93 -30.73 5.40
C ALA A 96 -14.69 -30.49 4.08
N TRP A 97 -15.55 -31.44 3.67
CA TRP A 97 -16.36 -31.32 2.46
C TRP A 97 -17.47 -30.27 2.59
N ALA A 98 -18.17 -30.25 3.74
CA ALA A 98 -19.22 -29.27 4.02
C ALA A 98 -18.66 -27.85 4.17
N GLU A 99 -17.47 -27.71 4.76
CA GLU A 99 -16.76 -26.43 4.86
C GLU A 99 -16.32 -25.93 3.48
N ALA A 100 -15.75 -26.81 2.63
CA ALA A 100 -15.40 -26.47 1.25
C ALA A 100 -16.63 -26.00 0.44
N ARG A 101 -17.76 -26.71 0.56
CA ARG A 101 -18.99 -26.36 -0.17
C ARG A 101 -19.65 -25.08 0.36
N TYR A 102 -19.56 -24.82 1.66
CA TYR A 102 -19.98 -23.55 2.26
C TYR A 102 -19.09 -22.39 1.80
N ARG A 103 -17.76 -22.58 1.72
CA ARG A 103 -16.84 -21.58 1.15
C ARG A 103 -17.19 -21.24 -0.30
N GLU A 104 -17.50 -22.23 -1.13
CA GLU A 104 -17.96 -22.00 -2.51
C GLU A 104 -19.30 -21.27 -2.61
N TRP A 105 -20.18 -21.39 -1.62
CA TRP A 105 -21.50 -20.73 -1.63
C TRP A 105 -21.48 -19.30 -1.12
N VAL A 106 -20.52 -18.96 -0.26
CA VAL A 106 -20.46 -17.68 0.43
C VAL A 106 -19.41 -16.74 -0.17
N GLN A 107 -18.37 -17.31 -0.82
CA GLN A 107 -17.29 -16.51 -1.41
C GLN A 107 -17.59 -16.14 -2.86
N PRO A 108 -17.47 -14.85 -3.25
CA PRO A 108 -17.60 -14.42 -4.64
C PRO A 108 -16.61 -15.16 -5.56
N ARG A 109 -16.91 -15.34 -6.84
CA ARG A 109 -15.95 -15.87 -7.83
C ARG A 109 -14.68 -14.98 -7.85
N ILE A 110 -13.51 -15.59 -8.06
CA ILE A 110 -12.25 -14.87 -8.32
C ILE A 110 -12.35 -14.20 -9.70
N ARG A 111 -12.19 -12.88 -9.75
CA ARG A 111 -12.16 -12.13 -11.01
C ARG A 111 -10.82 -12.30 -11.70
N GLN A 112 -10.88 -12.62 -12.98
CA GLN A 112 -9.72 -12.77 -13.85
C GLN A 112 -9.37 -11.42 -14.51
N LEU A 113 -8.15 -11.27 -15.06
CA LEU A 113 -7.66 -10.00 -15.65
C LEU A 113 -8.67 -9.30 -16.58
N PRO A 114 -9.33 -9.98 -17.55
CA PRO A 114 -10.29 -9.32 -18.44
C PRO A 114 -11.54 -8.77 -17.75
N GLU A 115 -11.87 -9.29 -16.56
CA GLU A 115 -13.05 -8.93 -15.76
C GLU A 115 -12.74 -7.78 -14.77
N LEU A 116 -11.48 -7.41 -14.60
CA LEU A 116 -11.07 -6.40 -13.61
C LEU A 116 -11.62 -5.02 -13.93
N CYS A 117 -11.62 -4.65 -15.21
CA CYS A 117 -12.09 -3.33 -15.61
C CYS A 117 -13.60 -3.14 -15.37
N GLU A 118 -14.40 -4.21 -15.54
CA GLU A 118 -15.83 -4.19 -15.24
C GLU A 118 -16.07 -3.92 -13.74
N CYS A 119 -15.22 -4.46 -12.86
CA CYS A 119 -15.30 -4.25 -11.42
C CYS A 119 -15.24 -2.77 -11.04
N TRP A 120 -14.45 -1.95 -11.74
CA TRP A 120 -14.36 -0.51 -11.49
C TRP A 120 -15.67 0.23 -11.78
N SER A 121 -16.42 -0.22 -12.80
CA SER A 121 -17.71 0.36 -13.18
C SER A 121 -18.87 -0.06 -12.27
N GLU A 122 -18.76 -1.26 -11.67
CA GLU A 122 -19.80 -1.92 -10.88
C GLU A 122 -19.88 -1.47 -9.41
N GLN A 123 -19.13 -0.46 -8.93
CA GLN A 123 -18.96 -0.16 -7.49
C GLN A 123 -20.10 0.68 -6.84
N PRO A 124 -21.04 0.11 -6.05
CA PRO A 124 -21.97 0.89 -5.22
C PRO A 124 -21.49 1.19 -3.79
N GLU A 125 -20.57 0.39 -3.21
CA GLU A 125 -20.38 0.40 -1.75
C GLU A 125 -19.14 1.16 -1.25
N SER A 126 -17.98 1.08 -1.92
CA SER A 126 -16.71 1.50 -1.30
C SER A 126 -16.29 2.93 -1.64
N PHE A 127 -16.47 3.38 -2.89
CA PHE A 127 -15.96 4.67 -3.36
C PHE A 127 -17.01 5.42 -4.20
N PRO A 128 -16.93 6.76 -4.31
CA PRO A 128 -17.87 7.55 -5.10
C PRO A 128 -17.66 7.33 -6.60
N GLY A 129 -18.12 6.17 -7.09
CA GLY A 129 -18.32 5.91 -8.51
C GLY A 129 -19.68 6.43 -8.99
N ALA A 130 -19.99 6.17 -10.26
CA ALA A 130 -21.23 6.61 -10.91
C ALA A 130 -22.50 6.23 -10.13
N ALA A 131 -22.50 5.09 -9.42
CA ALA A 131 -23.61 4.63 -8.60
C ALA A 131 -23.88 5.54 -7.38
N LYS A 132 -22.84 5.91 -6.61
CA LYS A 132 -22.98 6.84 -5.47
C LYS A 132 -23.36 8.24 -5.92
N LEU A 133 -22.80 8.70 -7.05
CA LEU A 133 -23.18 9.98 -7.64
C LEU A 133 -24.66 10.00 -8.05
N THR A 134 -25.12 8.93 -8.70
CA THR A 134 -26.53 8.75 -9.07
C THR A 134 -27.43 8.70 -7.84
N TRP A 135 -27.02 7.95 -6.81
CA TRP A 135 -27.75 7.85 -5.54
C TRP A 135 -27.85 9.19 -4.83
N ALA A 136 -26.74 9.92 -4.67
CA ALA A 136 -26.68 11.24 -4.04
C ALA A 136 -27.57 12.24 -4.80
N THR A 137 -27.51 12.24 -6.13
CA THR A 137 -28.35 13.08 -7.00
C THR A 137 -29.84 12.77 -6.81
N ALA A 138 -30.21 11.48 -6.79
CA ALA A 138 -31.60 11.06 -6.58
C ALA A 138 -32.09 11.39 -5.15
N SER A 139 -31.23 11.24 -4.14
CA SER A 139 -31.53 11.59 -2.75
C SER A 139 -31.71 13.09 -2.58
N LEU A 140 -30.86 13.91 -3.18
CA LEU A 140 -31.02 15.37 -3.21
C LEU A 140 -32.34 15.78 -3.87
N LYS A 141 -32.69 15.17 -5.02
CA LYS A 141 -33.96 15.44 -5.70
C LYS A 141 -35.16 15.10 -4.82
N ARG A 142 -35.12 13.97 -4.10
CA ARG A 142 -36.17 13.58 -3.15
C ARG A 142 -36.25 14.55 -1.98
N ALA A 143 -35.11 14.92 -1.38
CA ALA A 143 -35.05 15.88 -0.29
C ALA A 143 -35.70 17.22 -0.69
N LYS A 144 -35.33 17.78 -1.85
CA LYS A 144 -35.94 19.01 -2.38
C LYS A 144 -37.44 18.90 -2.66
N ALA A 145 -37.94 17.71 -3.01
CA ALA A 145 -39.35 17.49 -3.33
C ALA A 145 -40.24 17.19 -2.12
N THR A 146 -39.68 16.62 -1.04
CA THR A 146 -40.44 16.09 0.10
C THR A 146 -40.18 16.83 1.40
N SER A 147 -39.08 17.57 1.49
CA SER A 147 -38.63 18.19 2.73
C SER A 147 -38.96 19.68 2.78
N THR A 148 -39.53 20.12 3.91
CA THR A 148 -39.43 21.51 4.37
C THR A 148 -38.19 21.74 5.24
N ASP A 149 -37.48 20.65 5.59
CA ASP A 149 -36.25 20.62 6.38
C ASP A 149 -35.02 20.91 5.50
N SER A 150 -34.45 22.09 5.71
CA SER A 150 -33.25 22.56 5.03
C SER A 150 -31.98 21.80 5.40
N VAL A 151 -31.95 21.12 6.56
CA VAL A 151 -30.76 20.40 7.03
C VAL A 151 -30.45 19.21 6.12
N ASP A 152 -31.48 18.43 5.78
CA ASP A 152 -31.35 17.30 4.86
C ASP A 152 -30.90 17.75 3.48
N THR A 153 -31.47 18.84 2.97
CA THR A 153 -31.11 19.37 1.64
C THR A 153 -29.63 19.78 1.60
N VAL A 154 -29.17 20.58 2.58
CA VAL A 154 -27.77 21.00 2.67
C VAL A 154 -26.84 19.80 2.80
N GLN A 155 -27.20 18.80 3.62
CA GLN A 155 -26.39 17.59 3.78
C GLN A 155 -26.23 16.81 2.46
N TRP A 156 -27.31 16.63 1.71
CA TRP A 156 -27.26 15.97 0.40
C TRP A 156 -26.50 16.79 -0.65
N GLU A 157 -26.60 18.13 -0.61
CA GLU A 157 -25.80 19.01 -1.48
C GLU A 157 -24.31 18.91 -1.15
N THR A 158 -23.91 19.01 0.12
CA THR A 158 -22.51 18.87 0.52
C THR A 158 -21.94 17.51 0.13
N MET A 159 -22.68 16.43 0.37
CA MET A 159 -22.24 15.08 0.03
C MET A 159 -22.16 14.86 -1.49
N LEU A 160 -23.10 15.42 -2.27
CA LEU A 160 -23.02 15.40 -3.74
C LEU A 160 -21.82 16.20 -4.23
N GLY A 161 -21.52 17.35 -3.62
CA GLY A 161 -20.35 18.16 -3.91
C GLY A 161 -19.04 17.40 -3.70
N ASP A 162 -18.88 16.73 -2.56
CA ASP A 162 -17.73 15.85 -2.27
C ASP A 162 -17.58 14.70 -3.28
N PHE A 163 -18.69 14.04 -3.64
CA PHE A 163 -18.65 12.96 -4.65
C PHE A 163 -18.30 13.46 -6.05
N LEU A 164 -18.84 14.62 -6.46
CA LEU A 164 -18.47 15.27 -7.72
C LEU A 164 -16.99 15.64 -7.75
N LEU A 165 -16.46 16.13 -6.63
CA LEU A 165 -15.06 16.51 -6.50
C LEU A 165 -14.14 15.30 -6.64
N ARG A 166 -14.45 14.17 -5.97
CA ARG A 166 -13.68 12.93 -6.07
C ARG A 166 -13.75 12.27 -7.45
N ASP A 167 -14.87 12.43 -8.16
CA ASP A 167 -15.05 11.93 -9.54
C ASP A 167 -14.36 12.80 -10.61
N GLY A 168 -14.02 14.05 -10.29
CA GLY A 168 -13.25 14.96 -11.16
C GLY A 168 -14.09 16.07 -11.79
N GLN A 169 -15.35 16.17 -11.37
CA GLN A 169 -16.29 17.18 -11.84
C GLN A 169 -16.18 18.46 -10.98
N ASN A 170 -14.96 19.02 -10.90
CA ASN A 170 -14.58 20.11 -9.99
C ASN A 170 -15.51 21.33 -10.09
N ASP A 171 -15.83 21.78 -11.31
CA ASP A 171 -16.71 22.95 -11.51
C ASP A 171 -18.13 22.70 -11.00
N LYS A 172 -18.68 21.50 -11.22
CA LYS A 172 -20.01 21.12 -10.72
C LYS A 172 -19.99 20.97 -9.20
N ALA A 173 -18.91 20.43 -8.65
CA ALA A 173 -18.73 20.33 -7.20
C ALA A 173 -18.77 21.72 -6.57
N ILE A 174 -18.03 22.70 -7.11
CA ILE A 174 -18.04 24.09 -6.64
C ILE A 174 -19.45 24.68 -6.71
N GLN A 175 -20.17 24.51 -7.83
CA GLN A 175 -21.54 25.03 -7.97
C GLN A 175 -22.50 24.47 -6.91
N ILE A 176 -22.48 23.14 -6.69
CA ILE A 176 -23.33 22.48 -5.70
C ILE A 176 -22.95 22.88 -4.27
N LEU A 177 -21.66 22.98 -3.96
CA LEU A 177 -21.19 23.40 -2.64
C LEU A 177 -21.52 24.88 -2.36
N GLN A 178 -21.48 25.75 -3.37
CA GLN A 178 -21.93 27.15 -3.25
C GLN A 178 -23.43 27.21 -2.96
N GLN A 179 -24.24 26.40 -3.65
CA GLN A 179 -25.68 26.28 -3.37
C GLN A 179 -25.93 25.80 -1.92
N ALA A 180 -25.15 24.82 -1.46
CA ALA A 180 -25.22 24.34 -0.08
C ALA A 180 -24.92 25.45 0.93
N LEU A 181 -23.87 26.25 0.66
CA LEU A 181 -23.45 27.35 1.53
C LEU A 181 -24.53 28.43 1.63
N GLU A 182 -25.09 28.84 0.50
CA GLU A 182 -26.16 29.86 0.47
C GLU A 182 -27.42 29.37 1.19
N THR A 183 -27.80 28.12 0.98
CA THR A 183 -28.95 27.50 1.67
C THR A 183 -28.70 27.41 3.18
N ALA A 184 -27.51 27.00 3.60
CA ALA A 184 -27.14 26.90 5.01
C ALA A 184 -27.18 28.27 5.72
N LYS A 185 -26.65 29.33 5.07
CA LYS A 185 -26.68 30.70 5.59
C LYS A 185 -28.10 31.26 5.66
N ALA A 186 -28.89 31.10 4.59
CA ALA A 186 -30.28 31.57 4.53
C ALA A 186 -31.18 30.93 5.61
N ARG A 187 -30.76 29.78 6.12
CA ARG A 187 -31.48 29.00 7.15
C ARG A 187 -30.85 29.12 8.53
N SER A 188 -29.84 29.98 8.69
CA SER A 188 -29.12 30.21 9.95
C SER A 188 -28.65 28.88 10.59
N MET A 189 -28.13 27.97 9.78
CA MET A 189 -27.59 26.70 10.27
C MET A 189 -26.40 26.93 11.22
N PRO A 190 -26.09 25.97 12.11
CA PRO A 190 -24.94 26.07 13.00
C PRO A 190 -23.63 26.33 12.26
N VAL A 191 -22.76 27.15 12.85
CA VAL A 191 -21.51 27.61 12.24
C VAL A 191 -20.60 26.47 11.77
N HIS A 192 -20.47 25.39 12.55
CA HIS A 192 -19.67 24.22 12.18
C HIS A 192 -20.13 23.58 10.85
N ARG A 193 -21.44 23.61 10.53
CA ARG A 193 -21.96 23.10 9.25
C ARG A 193 -21.58 24.02 8.09
N ILE A 194 -21.67 25.33 8.31
CA ILE A 194 -21.27 26.34 7.33
C ILE A 194 -19.76 26.21 7.05
N ASN A 195 -18.97 26.02 8.10
CA ASN A 195 -17.53 25.85 8.03
C ASN A 195 -17.10 24.55 7.34
N GLN A 196 -17.81 23.45 7.55
CA GLN A 196 -17.59 22.22 6.79
C GLN A 196 -17.73 22.45 5.27
N ILE A 197 -18.75 23.22 4.85
CA ILE A 197 -18.95 23.55 3.43
C ILE A 197 -17.84 24.48 2.92
N ARG A 198 -17.42 25.47 3.72
CA ARG A 198 -16.30 26.36 3.38
C ARG A 198 -14.98 25.59 3.20
N ARG A 199 -14.68 24.62 4.07
CA ARG A 199 -13.50 23.73 3.93
C ARG A 199 -13.53 23.04 2.56
N TRP A 200 -14.64 22.38 2.21
CA TRP A 200 -14.78 21.71 0.91
C TRP A 200 -14.73 22.66 -0.29
N LEU A 201 -15.28 23.86 -0.19
CA LEU A 201 -15.14 24.89 -1.22
C LEU A 201 -13.69 25.32 -1.41
N GLY A 202 -12.93 25.47 -0.32
CA GLY A 202 -11.52 25.77 -0.38
C GLY A 202 -10.72 24.68 -1.08
N VAL A 203 -10.91 23.42 -0.66
CA VAL A 203 -10.30 22.23 -1.28
C VAL A 203 -10.65 22.14 -2.78
N ALA A 204 -11.92 22.30 -3.14
CA ALA A 204 -12.35 22.23 -4.53
C ALA A 204 -11.71 23.31 -5.43
N ASN A 205 -11.54 24.54 -4.91
CA ASN A 205 -10.88 25.62 -5.65
C ASN A 205 -9.36 25.41 -5.77
N MET A 206 -8.71 24.85 -4.75
CA MET A 206 -7.31 24.42 -4.86
C MET A 206 -7.15 23.33 -5.92
N ARG A 207 -8.03 22.32 -5.93
CA ARG A 207 -7.96 21.21 -6.89
C ARG A 207 -8.00 21.67 -8.35
N VAL A 208 -8.84 22.66 -8.68
CA VAL A 208 -8.89 23.23 -10.04
C VAL A 208 -7.53 23.79 -10.47
N GLY A 209 -6.85 24.52 -9.59
CA GLY A 209 -5.54 25.09 -9.89
C GLY A 209 -4.43 24.02 -9.90
N GLU A 210 -4.53 23.02 -9.04
CA GLU A 210 -3.58 21.91 -8.97
C GLU A 210 -3.57 21.08 -10.26
N VAL A 211 -4.74 20.70 -10.79
CA VAL A 211 -4.83 19.98 -12.08
C VAL A 211 -4.16 20.79 -13.20
N GLN A 212 -4.36 22.11 -13.22
CA GLN A 212 -3.76 22.98 -14.22
C GLN A 212 -2.23 23.06 -14.10
N HIS A 213 -1.69 23.18 -12.89
CA HIS A 213 -0.28 23.53 -12.69
C HIS A 213 0.61 22.34 -12.33
N CYS A 214 0.16 21.43 -11.46
CA CYS A 214 0.96 20.27 -11.05
C CYS A 214 0.79 19.05 -11.96
N ILE A 215 -0.29 18.97 -12.75
CA ILE A 215 -0.51 17.86 -13.70
C ILE A 215 -0.29 18.35 -15.14
N LEU A 216 -1.05 19.33 -15.60
CA LEU A 216 -1.02 19.74 -17.03
C LEU A 216 0.20 20.60 -17.40
N MET A 217 0.73 21.38 -16.46
CA MET A 217 1.90 22.26 -16.66
C MET A 217 3.06 21.87 -15.74
N HIS A 218 3.17 20.58 -15.43
CA HIS A 218 4.18 20.05 -14.50
C HIS A 218 5.61 20.45 -14.91
N GLY A 219 6.45 20.68 -13.91
CA GLY A 219 7.88 20.89 -14.03
C GLY A 219 8.58 20.62 -12.69
N ALA A 220 9.91 20.59 -12.68
CA ALA A 220 10.76 20.07 -11.60
C ALA A 220 10.55 20.63 -10.17
N GLU A 221 9.85 21.76 -10.01
CA GLU A 221 9.57 22.39 -8.72
C GLU A 221 8.09 22.27 -8.32
N SER A 222 7.29 21.63 -9.18
CA SER A 222 5.84 21.58 -9.04
C SER A 222 5.47 20.77 -7.81
N CYS A 223 4.59 21.33 -6.98
CA CYS A 223 4.05 20.64 -5.82
C CYS A 223 5.09 20.20 -4.77
N LEU A 224 6.32 20.72 -4.80
CA LEU A 224 7.33 20.51 -3.74
C LEU A 224 7.14 21.52 -2.61
N PHE A 225 7.12 21.02 -1.38
CA PHE A 225 6.97 21.81 -0.16
C PHE A 225 8.33 22.19 0.44
N PRO A 226 8.53 23.45 0.87
CA PRO A 226 7.64 24.59 0.67
C PRO A 226 7.61 25.05 -0.81
N ILE A 227 6.45 25.54 -1.28
CA ILE A 227 6.31 25.95 -2.69
C ILE A 227 7.29 27.09 -3.01
N SER A 228 8.22 26.83 -3.92
CA SER A 228 9.22 27.81 -4.33
C SER A 228 8.59 28.91 -5.20
N LYS A 229 9.28 30.06 -5.31
CA LYS A 229 8.83 31.17 -6.18
C LYS A 229 8.66 30.77 -7.64
N LYS A 230 9.39 29.74 -8.10
CA LYS A 230 9.31 29.21 -9.47
C LYS A 230 8.04 28.38 -9.69
N ALA A 231 7.49 27.80 -8.63
CA ALA A 231 6.29 26.95 -8.66
C ALA A 231 4.99 27.71 -8.32
N VAL A 232 5.05 29.04 -8.16
CA VAL A 232 3.87 29.89 -7.98
C VAL A 232 2.96 29.78 -9.20
N TRP A 233 1.66 29.57 -8.96
CA TRP A 233 0.69 29.40 -10.04
C TRP A 233 0.57 30.66 -10.89
N GLN A 234 0.50 30.45 -12.21
CA GLN A 234 0.24 31.52 -13.17
C GLN A 234 -1.20 32.00 -13.05
N ASN A 235 -2.16 31.06 -12.99
CA ASN A 235 -3.56 31.36 -12.70
C ASN A 235 -3.86 31.15 -11.21
N LYS A 236 -3.88 32.26 -10.47
CA LYS A 236 -4.06 32.28 -9.00
C LYS A 236 -5.52 32.29 -8.55
N THR A 237 -6.47 32.27 -9.48
CA THR A 237 -7.91 32.41 -9.18
C THR A 237 -8.39 31.35 -8.18
N GLY A 238 -7.99 30.09 -8.38
CA GLY A 238 -8.33 28.99 -7.48
C GLY A 238 -7.76 29.20 -6.08
N ALA A 239 -6.47 29.54 -5.98
CA ALA A 239 -5.80 29.81 -4.71
C ALA A 239 -6.47 30.96 -3.94
N PHE A 240 -6.75 32.09 -4.60
CA PHE A 240 -7.39 33.23 -3.94
C PHE A 240 -8.81 32.94 -3.46
N LYS A 241 -9.61 32.20 -4.24
CA LYS A 241 -10.94 31.76 -3.80
C LYS A 241 -10.85 30.81 -2.61
N ALA A 242 -9.91 29.88 -2.62
CA ALA A 242 -9.69 28.98 -1.48
C ALA A 242 -9.33 29.76 -0.21
N MET A 243 -8.40 30.71 -0.32
CA MET A 243 -8.00 31.59 0.78
C MET A 243 -9.19 32.40 1.34
N GLU A 244 -10.14 32.83 0.51
CA GLU A 244 -11.34 33.52 0.99
C GLU A 244 -12.17 32.63 1.91
N TYR A 245 -12.45 31.38 1.49
CA TYR A 245 -13.23 30.44 2.30
C TYR A 245 -12.49 30.02 3.57
N PHE A 246 -11.17 29.78 3.51
CA PHE A 246 -10.36 29.41 4.66
C PHE A 246 -10.25 30.55 5.68
N ARG A 247 -10.13 31.82 5.24
CA ARG A 247 -10.16 32.96 6.17
C ARG A 247 -11.50 33.11 6.86
N GLN A 248 -12.61 32.93 6.15
CA GLN A 248 -13.94 32.96 6.76
C GLN A 248 -14.11 31.82 7.77
N PHE A 249 -13.57 30.64 7.48
CA PHE A 249 -13.54 29.53 8.43
C PHE A 249 -12.78 29.91 9.71
N LEU A 250 -11.54 30.40 9.58
CA LEU A 250 -10.68 30.72 10.72
C LEU A 250 -11.15 31.95 11.50
N GLN A 251 -12.02 32.79 10.95
CA GLN A 251 -12.72 33.84 11.72
C GLN A 251 -13.69 33.23 12.74
N ASP A 252 -14.37 32.16 12.36
CA ASP A 252 -15.35 31.46 13.19
C ASP A 252 -14.69 30.41 14.10
N GLU A 253 -13.63 29.76 13.62
CA GLU A 253 -12.86 28.72 14.32
C GLU A 253 -11.34 29.02 14.26
N PRO A 254 -10.84 30.00 15.03
CA PRO A 254 -9.42 30.40 14.99
C PRO A 254 -8.48 29.27 15.41
N GLY A 255 -7.34 29.15 14.73
CA GLY A 255 -6.30 28.18 15.07
C GLY A 255 -6.59 26.73 14.69
N ASP A 256 -7.66 26.42 13.93
CA ASP A 256 -7.90 25.07 13.41
C ASP A 256 -6.69 24.59 12.59
N PRO A 257 -6.00 23.50 13.00
CA PRO A 257 -4.76 23.08 12.35
C PRO A 257 -4.91 22.72 10.88
N SER A 258 -6.05 22.11 10.49
CA SER A 258 -6.28 21.68 9.11
C SER A 258 -6.41 22.86 8.16
N VAL A 259 -7.25 23.82 8.50
CA VAL A 259 -7.51 25.00 7.67
C VAL A 259 -6.37 25.98 7.75
N ARG A 260 -5.69 26.08 8.91
CA ARG A 260 -4.44 26.82 9.05
C ARG A 260 -3.39 26.31 8.08
N TRP A 261 -3.14 25.00 8.03
CA TRP A 261 -2.21 24.40 7.07
C TRP A 261 -2.59 24.72 5.62
N MET A 262 -3.83 24.43 5.22
CA MET A 262 -4.30 24.67 3.85
C MET A 262 -4.25 26.15 3.45
N LEU A 263 -4.52 27.08 4.37
CA LEU A 263 -4.38 28.51 4.12
C LEU A 263 -2.93 28.90 3.83
N ASN A 264 -1.97 28.34 4.57
CA ASN A 264 -0.55 28.63 4.36
C ASN A 264 -0.08 28.07 3.01
N VAL A 265 -0.42 26.83 2.68
CA VAL A 265 -0.12 26.23 1.36
C VAL A 265 -0.74 27.05 0.23
N ALA A 266 -2.01 27.46 0.35
CA ALA A 266 -2.67 28.30 -0.66
C ALA A 266 -1.96 29.67 -0.84
N ASN A 267 -1.43 30.26 0.23
CA ASN A 267 -0.63 31.49 0.14
C ASN A 267 0.73 31.26 -0.51
N MET A 268 1.41 30.15 -0.23
CA MET A 268 2.68 29.80 -0.89
C MET A 268 2.45 29.61 -2.40
N ILE A 269 1.41 28.87 -2.78
CA ILE A 269 0.95 28.69 -4.16
C ILE A 269 0.67 30.02 -4.87
N ALA A 270 0.03 30.97 -4.18
CA ALA A 270 -0.28 32.29 -4.73
C ALA A 270 0.94 33.23 -4.75
N GLY A 271 2.05 32.86 -4.09
CA GLY A 271 3.22 33.71 -3.91
C GLY A 271 2.98 34.90 -2.97
N THR A 272 2.07 34.73 -2.01
CA THR A 272 1.72 35.75 -1.00
C THR A 272 2.13 35.36 0.42
N TYR A 273 2.78 34.22 0.62
CA TYR A 273 3.30 33.81 1.91
C TYR A 273 4.63 34.52 2.23
N PRO A 274 4.86 34.99 3.48
CA PRO A 274 3.96 34.90 4.64
C PRO A 274 2.96 36.06 4.76
N GLU A 275 3.13 37.18 4.04
CA GLU A 275 2.41 38.44 4.29
C GLU A 275 0.89 38.36 4.10
N GLY A 276 0.43 37.42 3.27
CA GLY A 276 -0.98 37.15 2.98
C GLY A 276 -1.70 36.30 4.03
N VAL A 277 -1.00 35.80 5.04
CA VAL A 277 -1.55 34.99 6.13
C VAL A 277 -1.69 35.85 7.40
N PRO A 278 -2.83 35.82 8.11
CA PRO A 278 -2.95 36.49 9.41
C PRO A 278 -1.87 36.00 10.38
N ALA A 279 -1.27 36.91 11.17
CA ALA A 279 -0.12 36.58 12.01
C ALA A 279 -0.36 35.41 12.99
N SER A 280 -1.59 35.25 13.51
CA SER A 280 -1.96 34.12 14.38
C SER A 280 -2.02 32.77 13.67
N GLU A 281 -2.17 32.78 12.34
CA GLU A 281 -2.38 31.61 11.50
C GLU A 281 -1.14 31.21 10.69
N ILE A 282 -0.04 31.95 10.77
CA ILE A 282 1.20 31.62 10.03
C ILE A 282 1.74 30.26 10.52
N MET A 283 2.06 29.36 9.59
CA MET A 283 2.94 28.21 9.84
C MET A 283 4.38 28.70 9.65
N PRO A 284 5.14 29.03 10.71
CA PRO A 284 6.44 29.69 10.54
C PRO A 284 7.47 28.73 9.94
N PRO A 285 8.41 29.18 9.09
CA PRO A 285 9.36 28.26 8.45
C PRO A 285 10.17 27.40 9.42
N SER A 286 10.41 27.90 10.64
CA SER A 286 11.11 27.16 11.69
C SER A 286 10.46 25.84 12.12
N VAL A 287 9.19 25.58 11.79
CA VAL A 287 8.54 24.30 12.16
C VAL A 287 8.74 23.20 11.13
N TYR A 288 9.15 23.54 9.91
CA TYR A 288 9.35 22.57 8.83
C TYR A 288 10.70 22.71 8.10
N ALA A 289 11.48 23.75 8.39
CA ALA A 289 12.79 23.94 7.80
C ALA A 289 13.78 22.92 8.38
N SER A 290 14.50 22.26 7.48
CA SER A 290 15.57 21.33 7.83
C SER A 290 16.79 22.09 8.36
N SER A 291 17.42 21.55 9.41
CA SER A 291 18.62 22.13 10.02
C SER A 291 19.92 21.44 9.63
N GLU A 292 19.85 20.17 9.25
CA GLU A 292 21.03 19.36 8.93
C GLU A 292 21.47 19.51 7.47
N PRO A 293 22.79 19.49 7.19
CA PRO A 293 23.30 19.32 5.84
C PRO A 293 22.84 17.98 5.24
N THR A 294 22.55 18.02 3.94
CA THR A 294 22.09 16.87 3.15
C THR A 294 22.43 17.11 1.68
N PRO A 295 22.63 16.06 0.86
CA PRO A 295 22.58 16.19 -0.58
C PRO A 295 21.25 16.81 -1.02
N ARG A 296 21.30 17.49 -2.16
CA ARG A 296 20.11 18.05 -2.81
C ARG A 296 19.69 17.16 -3.95
N PHE A 297 18.38 17.13 -4.19
CA PHE A 297 17.79 16.38 -5.27
C PHE A 297 17.11 17.29 -6.29
N ARG A 298 17.00 16.77 -7.51
CA ARG A 298 16.27 17.39 -8.61
C ARG A 298 15.20 16.42 -9.13
N GLU A 299 13.95 16.89 -9.23
CA GLU A 299 12.89 16.10 -9.86
C GLU A 299 13.03 16.14 -11.39
N ILE A 300 13.11 14.96 -12.03
CA ILE A 300 13.34 14.83 -13.48
C ILE A 300 12.52 13.73 -14.19
N ALA A 301 11.51 13.12 -13.55
CA ALA A 301 10.77 12.01 -14.19
C ALA A 301 10.01 12.46 -15.44
N SER A 302 9.40 13.65 -15.41
CA SER A 302 8.63 14.19 -16.53
C SER A 302 9.46 14.40 -17.82
N PRO A 303 10.61 15.09 -17.79
CA PRO A 303 11.45 15.23 -18.99
C PRO A 303 12.03 13.91 -19.51
N LEU A 304 12.20 12.91 -18.64
CA LEU A 304 12.63 11.56 -19.02
C LEU A 304 11.51 10.68 -19.60
N GLY A 305 10.25 11.07 -19.44
CA GLY A 305 9.09 10.31 -19.94
C GLY A 305 8.69 9.14 -19.04
N ILE A 306 9.15 9.13 -17.79
CA ILE A 306 8.93 8.06 -16.79
C ILE A 306 7.99 8.50 -15.66
N ALA A 307 7.20 9.56 -15.90
CA ALA A 307 6.24 10.12 -14.94
C ALA A 307 4.79 9.81 -15.35
N PRO A 308 4.34 8.54 -15.31
CA PRO A 308 2.96 8.23 -15.63
C PRO A 308 2.02 8.91 -14.65
N VAL A 309 0.91 9.44 -15.16
CA VAL A 309 -0.15 10.10 -14.37
C VAL A 309 -1.21 9.06 -14.02
N GLN A 310 -1.16 8.55 -12.79
CA GLN A 310 -1.95 7.37 -12.39
C GLN A 310 -2.44 7.50 -10.94
N LEU A 311 -3.24 6.53 -10.49
CA LEU A 311 -3.64 6.34 -9.09
C LEU A 311 -2.53 5.61 -8.31
N ALA A 312 -2.69 5.51 -6.99
CA ALA A 312 -1.84 4.75 -6.06
C ALA A 312 -1.35 3.42 -6.64
N GLY A 313 -0.11 3.01 -6.39
CA GLY A 313 0.50 1.82 -6.97
C GLY A 313 1.90 1.54 -6.43
N GLY A 314 2.56 0.51 -6.94
CA GLY A 314 3.92 0.14 -6.59
C GLY A 314 4.95 0.56 -7.65
N ALA A 315 6.23 0.50 -7.27
CA ALA A 315 7.38 0.74 -8.15
C ALA A 315 8.47 -0.29 -7.88
N ILE A 316 9.16 -0.71 -8.94
CA ILE A 316 10.38 -1.51 -8.89
C ILE A 316 11.46 -0.72 -9.63
N VAL A 317 12.65 -0.62 -9.05
CA VAL A 317 13.87 -0.15 -9.72
C VAL A 317 14.88 -1.30 -9.69
N ASP A 318 15.15 -1.94 -10.85
CA ASP A 318 16.14 -3.02 -10.94
C ASP A 318 16.62 -3.27 -12.38
N ASP A 319 17.74 -3.98 -12.56
CA ASP A 319 18.37 -4.32 -13.85
C ASP A 319 17.69 -5.56 -14.48
N PHE A 320 16.50 -5.37 -15.08
CA PHE A 320 15.69 -6.48 -15.60
C PHE A 320 16.31 -7.22 -16.79
N ASP A 321 17.09 -6.56 -17.64
CA ASP A 321 17.69 -7.20 -18.81
C ASP A 321 19.21 -7.46 -18.67
N ASN A 322 19.75 -7.22 -17.46
CA ASN A 322 21.14 -7.44 -17.09
C ASN A 322 22.14 -6.63 -17.94
N ASP A 323 21.74 -5.48 -18.48
CA ASP A 323 22.60 -4.60 -19.26
C ASP A 323 23.44 -3.66 -18.38
N GLY A 324 23.06 -3.54 -17.10
CA GLY A 324 23.74 -2.72 -16.11
C GLY A 324 23.19 -1.35 -15.85
N PHE A 325 22.02 -1.04 -16.39
CA PHE A 325 21.29 0.18 -16.08
C PHE A 325 19.98 -0.21 -15.41
N LEU A 326 19.66 0.47 -14.31
CA LEU A 326 18.43 0.16 -13.58
C LEU A 326 17.21 0.63 -14.38
N ASP A 327 16.29 -0.30 -14.60
CA ASP A 327 14.99 -0.11 -15.22
C ASP A 327 13.92 0.23 -14.19
N ILE A 328 12.77 0.73 -14.64
CA ILE A 328 11.66 1.09 -13.76
C ILE A 328 10.36 0.42 -14.22
N VAL A 329 9.74 -0.35 -13.32
CA VAL A 329 8.39 -0.90 -13.54
C VAL A 329 7.43 -0.31 -12.51
N VAL A 330 6.25 0.12 -12.94
CA VAL A 330 5.22 0.67 -12.05
C VAL A 330 3.85 0.06 -12.29
N SER A 331 3.06 -0.01 -11.23
CA SER A 331 1.67 -0.45 -11.26
C SER A 331 0.71 0.67 -10.85
N THR A 332 -0.58 0.40 -10.95
CA THR A 332 -1.62 1.30 -10.44
C THR A 332 -2.82 0.54 -9.92
N PHE A 333 -3.48 1.09 -8.91
CA PHE A 333 -4.71 0.60 -8.34
C PHE A 333 -5.85 0.58 -9.34
N GLU A 334 -5.81 1.43 -10.38
CA GLU A 334 -6.83 1.45 -11.42
C GLU A 334 -6.88 0.11 -12.16
N PRO A 335 -7.96 -0.69 -12.02
CA PRO A 335 -7.96 -2.08 -12.50
C PRO A 335 -7.88 -2.25 -14.02
N CYS A 336 -8.12 -1.19 -14.78
CA CYS A 336 -8.12 -1.18 -16.25
C CYS A 336 -6.77 -0.77 -16.85
N THR A 337 -5.87 -0.17 -16.06
CA THR A 337 -4.66 0.45 -16.57
C THR A 337 -3.52 -0.57 -16.53
N PRO A 338 -2.80 -0.78 -17.65
CA PRO A 338 -1.66 -1.70 -17.69
C PRO A 338 -0.55 -1.27 -16.73
N LEU A 339 0.29 -2.23 -16.33
CA LEU A 339 1.63 -1.93 -15.81
C LEU A 339 2.40 -1.06 -16.82
N SER A 340 3.36 -0.27 -16.34
CA SER A 340 4.28 0.48 -17.21
C SER A 340 5.72 0.02 -16.95
N TYR A 341 6.48 -0.23 -18.00
CA TYR A 341 7.89 -0.59 -17.95
C TYR A 341 8.70 0.42 -18.76
N PHE A 342 9.52 1.20 -18.05
CA PHE A 342 10.49 2.14 -18.59
C PHE A 342 11.89 1.53 -18.54
N HIS A 343 12.41 1.17 -19.71
CA HIS A 343 13.76 0.66 -19.88
C HIS A 343 14.78 1.80 -19.95
N ASN A 344 15.89 1.70 -19.23
CA ASN A 344 16.97 2.67 -19.24
C ASN A 344 17.91 2.43 -20.43
N ASP A 345 17.95 3.36 -21.40
CA ASP A 345 18.66 3.13 -22.66
C ASP A 345 20.20 3.31 -22.56
N GLY A 346 20.77 3.35 -21.35
CA GLY A 346 22.21 3.51 -21.10
C GLY A 346 22.83 4.82 -21.64
N ASN A 347 21.98 5.81 -21.95
CA ASN A 347 22.38 7.06 -22.59
C ASN A 347 21.78 8.32 -21.96
N GLY A 348 21.18 8.16 -20.77
CA GLY A 348 20.49 9.19 -20.01
C GLY A 348 19.03 9.41 -20.43
N SER A 349 18.41 8.43 -21.11
CA SER A 349 17.02 8.48 -21.56
C SER A 349 16.34 7.13 -21.29
N PHE A 350 15.02 7.11 -21.26
CA PHE A 350 14.22 5.90 -21.09
C PHE A 350 13.32 5.63 -22.30
N SER A 351 13.06 4.35 -22.55
CA SER A 351 12.11 3.86 -23.54
C SER A 351 10.99 3.07 -22.89
N ASP A 352 9.74 3.30 -23.31
CA ASP A 352 8.59 2.51 -22.86
C ASP A 352 8.60 1.12 -23.53
N TRP A 353 8.95 0.10 -22.74
CA TRP A 353 9.00 -1.30 -23.14
C TRP A 353 7.75 -2.09 -22.78
N THR A 354 6.73 -1.47 -22.20
CA THR A 354 5.48 -2.14 -21.74
C THR A 354 4.90 -3.10 -22.77
N ALA A 355 4.81 -2.66 -24.03
CA ALA A 355 4.29 -3.48 -25.12
C ALA A 355 5.23 -4.61 -25.52
N LYS A 356 6.53 -4.29 -25.61
CA LYS A 356 7.59 -5.19 -26.04
C LYS A 356 7.76 -6.33 -25.04
N ALA A 357 7.70 -6.02 -23.75
CA ALA A 357 7.83 -6.95 -22.64
C ALA A 357 6.57 -7.80 -22.39
N GLY A 358 5.46 -7.55 -23.10
CA GLY A 358 4.22 -8.33 -22.94
C GLY A 358 3.34 -7.90 -21.74
N LEU A 359 3.60 -6.74 -21.14
CA LEU A 359 2.92 -6.29 -19.92
C LEU A 359 1.58 -5.55 -20.16
N LYS A 360 1.18 -5.35 -21.42
CA LYS A 360 -0.05 -4.59 -21.76
C LYS A 360 -1.35 -5.18 -21.22
N GLU A 361 -1.40 -6.51 -21.09
CA GLU A 361 -2.59 -7.21 -20.58
C GLU A 361 -2.53 -7.41 -19.06
N GLN A 362 -1.42 -7.07 -18.43
CA GLN A 362 -1.25 -7.08 -16.97
C GLN A 362 -1.74 -5.74 -16.43
N THR A 363 -2.98 -5.71 -15.96
CA THR A 363 -3.63 -4.47 -15.51
C THR A 363 -3.77 -4.40 -14.00
N GLY A 364 -3.94 -3.18 -13.50
CA GLY A 364 -4.07 -2.92 -12.07
C GLY A 364 -2.77 -3.24 -11.31
N GLY A 365 -2.92 -3.50 -10.01
CA GLY A 365 -1.79 -3.75 -9.09
C GLY A 365 -1.69 -2.64 -8.07
N PHE A 366 -2.16 -2.88 -6.85
CA PHE A 366 -2.01 -1.91 -5.77
C PHE A 366 -0.53 -1.75 -5.39
N ASN A 367 0.23 -2.85 -5.53
CA ASN A 367 1.65 -2.89 -5.28
C ASN A 367 2.28 -3.99 -6.16
N ILE A 368 3.60 -3.95 -6.33
CA ILE A 368 4.40 -4.91 -7.08
C ILE A 368 5.71 -5.19 -6.33
N GLY A 369 6.43 -6.25 -6.69
CA GLY A 369 7.81 -6.49 -6.23
C GLY A 369 8.51 -7.50 -7.14
N GLN A 370 9.83 -7.35 -7.32
CA GLN A 370 10.62 -8.32 -8.09
C GLN A 370 11.00 -9.55 -7.26
N THR A 371 11.34 -10.63 -7.96
CA THR A 371 11.86 -11.89 -7.41
C THR A 371 12.66 -12.63 -8.48
N ASP A 372 13.33 -13.72 -8.13
CA ASP A 372 13.84 -14.74 -9.06
C ASP A 372 13.41 -16.08 -8.46
N PHE A 373 12.11 -16.40 -8.59
CA PHE A 373 11.49 -17.48 -7.82
C PHE A 373 11.91 -18.88 -8.33
N ASN A 374 12.48 -18.94 -9.53
CA ASN A 374 12.89 -20.16 -10.20
C ASN A 374 14.42 -20.30 -10.29
N ASN A 375 15.16 -19.37 -9.68
CA ASN A 375 16.63 -19.33 -9.63
C ASN A 375 17.31 -19.34 -11.01
N ASP A 376 16.67 -18.79 -12.04
CA ASP A 376 17.19 -18.80 -13.42
C ASP A 376 18.07 -17.57 -13.75
N GLY A 377 18.08 -16.55 -12.88
CA GLY A 377 18.86 -15.32 -13.00
C GLY A 377 18.19 -14.19 -13.76
N LEU A 378 16.92 -14.36 -14.11
CA LEU A 378 16.06 -13.36 -14.71
C LEU A 378 15.07 -12.90 -13.64
N LEU A 379 14.83 -11.59 -13.57
CA LEU A 379 13.96 -11.03 -12.54
C LEU A 379 12.50 -11.14 -12.96
N ASP A 380 11.71 -11.84 -12.15
CA ASP A 380 10.28 -12.01 -12.25
C ASP A 380 9.53 -10.91 -11.48
N ILE A 381 8.22 -10.75 -11.73
CA ILE A 381 7.39 -9.73 -11.07
C ILE A 381 6.18 -10.37 -10.42
N TYR A 382 5.91 -10.02 -9.16
CA TYR A 382 4.65 -10.33 -8.48
C TYR A 382 3.75 -9.11 -8.36
N VAL A 383 2.48 -9.24 -8.76
CA VAL A 383 1.49 -8.15 -8.79
C VAL A 383 0.36 -8.43 -7.81
N LYS A 384 0.24 -7.56 -6.81
CA LYS A 384 -0.65 -7.64 -5.64
C LYS A 384 -1.96 -6.87 -5.88
N ARG A 385 -3.14 -7.42 -5.60
CA ARG A 385 -4.43 -6.78 -5.99
C ARG A 385 -5.55 -6.81 -4.95
N GLY A 386 -6.45 -5.82 -5.11
CA GLY A 386 -7.84 -5.94 -4.67
C GLY A 386 -8.17 -5.45 -3.26
N ALA A 387 -7.22 -5.32 -2.35
CA ALA A 387 -7.41 -4.86 -0.97
C ALA A 387 -8.52 -3.82 -0.72
N TRP A 388 -8.38 -2.61 -1.27
CA TRP A 388 -9.30 -1.51 -0.96
C TRP A 388 -10.65 -1.62 -1.66
N LEU A 389 -10.80 -2.56 -2.59
CA LEU A 389 -12.08 -2.89 -3.23
C LEU A 389 -12.96 -3.80 -2.36
N ARG A 390 -12.53 -4.12 -1.13
CA ARG A 390 -13.31 -4.86 -0.13
C ARG A 390 -13.80 -6.20 -0.69
N THR A 391 -15.10 -6.49 -0.57
CA THR A 391 -15.71 -7.72 -1.10
C THR A 391 -15.65 -7.82 -2.62
N SER A 392 -15.44 -6.71 -3.33
CA SER A 392 -15.23 -6.69 -4.78
C SER A 392 -13.76 -6.89 -5.16
N GLY A 393 -12.87 -6.93 -4.17
CA GLY A 393 -11.42 -7.08 -4.31
C GLY A 393 -10.92 -8.50 -4.48
N ARG A 394 -11.81 -9.49 -4.67
CA ARG A 394 -11.39 -10.88 -4.95
C ARG A 394 -10.90 -11.00 -6.39
N MET A 395 -9.69 -10.53 -6.63
CA MET A 395 -9.02 -10.40 -7.92
C MET A 395 -7.80 -11.28 -7.92
N ARG A 396 -7.50 -11.95 -9.04
CA ARG A 396 -6.24 -12.70 -9.13
C ARG A 396 -5.04 -11.78 -9.03
N ASP A 397 -4.02 -12.22 -8.32
CA ASP A 397 -2.67 -11.69 -8.45
C ASP A 397 -2.03 -12.19 -9.75
N SER A 398 -0.83 -11.69 -10.05
CA SER A 398 -0.04 -12.21 -11.17
C SER A 398 1.38 -12.53 -10.71
N LEU A 399 1.86 -13.74 -10.98
CA LEU A 399 3.29 -14.07 -11.00
C LEU A 399 3.75 -14.07 -12.47
N LEU A 400 4.60 -13.12 -12.81
CA LEU A 400 5.08 -12.86 -14.16
C LEU A 400 6.52 -13.34 -14.27
N ARG A 401 6.72 -14.50 -14.89
CA ARG A 401 8.06 -15.04 -15.11
C ARG A 401 8.72 -14.34 -16.30
N GLN A 402 9.93 -13.83 -16.12
CA GLN A 402 10.71 -13.28 -17.23
C GLN A 402 11.22 -14.42 -18.13
N ASN A 403 11.24 -14.18 -19.43
CA ASN A 403 11.80 -15.07 -20.43
C ASN A 403 13.16 -14.54 -20.88
N PRO A 404 14.07 -15.38 -21.41
CA PRO A 404 15.38 -14.95 -21.89
C PRO A 404 15.39 -13.89 -23.00
N ASP A 405 14.24 -13.61 -23.63
CA ASP A 405 14.09 -12.54 -24.63
C ASP A 405 13.60 -11.20 -24.05
N GLY A 406 13.50 -11.10 -22.72
CA GLY A 406 13.04 -9.92 -21.98
C GLY A 406 11.52 -9.75 -21.93
N THR A 407 10.75 -10.74 -22.41
CA THR A 407 9.28 -10.76 -22.28
C THR A 407 8.83 -11.45 -21.00
N PHE A 408 7.60 -11.18 -20.54
CA PHE A 408 7.03 -11.80 -19.35
C PHE A 408 5.89 -12.78 -19.70
N THR A 409 5.89 -13.93 -19.03
CA THR A 409 4.81 -14.93 -19.07
C THR A 409 4.07 -14.94 -17.75
N ASP A 410 2.74 -14.80 -17.77
CA ASP A 410 1.92 -14.98 -16.58
C ASP A 410 1.78 -16.47 -16.26
N VAL A 411 2.50 -16.93 -15.23
CA VAL A 411 2.55 -18.34 -14.80
C VAL A 411 1.70 -18.61 -13.56
N THR A 412 0.82 -17.68 -13.19
CA THR A 412 0.10 -17.71 -11.90
C THR A 412 -0.73 -18.98 -11.68
N ASP A 413 -1.40 -19.45 -12.73
CA ASP A 413 -2.23 -20.66 -12.64
C ASP A 413 -1.36 -21.93 -12.62
N GLU A 414 -0.23 -21.91 -13.33
CA GLU A 414 0.72 -23.02 -13.43
C GLU A 414 1.54 -23.19 -12.15
N SER A 415 1.86 -22.09 -11.48
CA SER A 415 2.56 -22.08 -10.19
C SER A 415 1.66 -22.50 -9.02
N GLY A 416 0.34 -22.57 -9.23
CA GLY A 416 -0.65 -22.90 -8.20
C GLY A 416 -1.13 -21.72 -7.36
N LEU A 417 -0.57 -20.52 -7.55
CA LEU A 417 -0.98 -19.30 -6.85
C LEU A 417 -2.39 -18.85 -7.25
N GLY A 418 -2.81 -19.06 -8.50
CA GLY A 418 -4.09 -18.61 -9.06
C GLY A 418 -5.35 -19.19 -8.37
N ALA A 419 -5.19 -20.27 -7.60
CA ALA A 419 -6.26 -20.82 -6.75
C ALA A 419 -6.60 -19.89 -5.56
N TYR A 420 -5.73 -18.92 -5.28
CA TYR A 420 -5.83 -18.00 -4.17
C TYR A 420 -5.85 -16.55 -4.68
N ALA A 421 -6.76 -15.75 -4.13
CA ALA A 421 -7.01 -14.39 -4.61
C ALA A 421 -7.77 -13.63 -3.53
N TYR A 422 -7.18 -13.56 -2.34
CA TYR A 422 -7.73 -12.72 -1.29
C TYR A 422 -7.28 -11.28 -1.54
N PRO A 423 -8.12 -10.27 -1.27
CA PRO A 423 -7.69 -8.89 -1.37
C PRO A 423 -6.41 -8.64 -0.55
N ASP A 424 -5.37 -8.10 -1.18
CA ASP A 424 -4.07 -7.84 -0.56
C ASP A 424 -3.40 -6.56 -1.12
N ILE A 425 -2.36 -6.10 -0.41
CA ILE A 425 -1.45 -5.02 -0.83
C ILE A 425 0.03 -5.30 -0.52
N SER A 426 0.32 -6.34 0.26
CA SER A 426 1.65 -6.63 0.79
C SER A 426 1.93 -8.11 0.58
N ALA A 427 3.09 -8.41 0.01
CA ALA A 427 3.63 -9.76 -0.05
C ALA A 427 5.14 -9.66 -0.24
N GLU A 428 5.92 -10.42 0.51
CA GLU A 428 7.38 -10.38 0.45
C GLU A 428 7.97 -11.77 0.35
N TRP A 429 9.12 -11.83 -0.32
CA TRP A 429 9.86 -13.05 -0.63
C TRP A 429 10.96 -13.30 0.40
N ALA A 430 11.14 -14.55 0.80
CA ALA A 430 12.27 -15.01 1.59
C ALA A 430 12.43 -16.52 1.43
N ASP A 431 13.64 -17.02 1.63
CA ASP A 431 13.94 -18.46 1.74
C ASP A 431 13.81 -18.83 3.23
N TYR A 432 12.60 -19.19 3.69
CA TYR A 432 12.34 -19.33 5.13
C TYR A 432 12.76 -20.69 5.69
N ASP A 433 12.92 -21.71 4.84
CA ASP A 433 13.40 -23.03 5.23
C ASP A 433 14.83 -23.33 4.76
N ASN A 434 15.54 -22.30 4.27
CA ASN A 434 16.96 -22.32 3.91
C ASN A 434 17.28 -23.40 2.85
N ASP A 435 16.33 -23.67 1.96
CA ASP A 435 16.47 -24.69 0.91
C ASP A 435 17.04 -24.15 -0.41
N GLY A 436 17.17 -22.82 -0.51
CA GLY A 436 17.74 -22.11 -1.65
C GLY A 436 16.69 -21.51 -2.58
N ASP A 437 15.41 -21.80 -2.41
CA ASP A 437 14.32 -21.29 -3.23
C ASP A 437 13.54 -20.20 -2.49
N LEU A 438 13.14 -19.14 -3.19
CA LEU A 438 12.34 -18.07 -2.57
C LEU A 438 10.89 -18.50 -2.38
N ASP A 439 10.43 -18.42 -1.14
CA ASP A 439 9.04 -18.57 -0.70
C ASP A 439 8.32 -17.22 -0.66
N LEU A 440 6.99 -17.25 -0.58
CA LEU A 440 6.16 -16.05 -0.62
C LEU A 440 5.19 -15.99 0.55
N TYR A 441 5.23 -14.93 1.35
CA TYR A 441 4.19 -14.62 2.32
C TYR A 441 3.27 -13.50 1.80
N VAL A 442 1.98 -13.77 1.68
CA VAL A 442 0.96 -12.82 1.20
C VAL A 442 0.07 -12.37 2.36
N GLY A 443 -0.05 -11.05 2.52
CA GLY A 443 -0.82 -10.40 3.56
C GLY A 443 -2.28 -10.21 3.18
N GLY A 444 -3.18 -11.01 3.76
CA GLY A 444 -4.61 -10.83 3.57
C GLY A 444 -5.10 -9.50 4.14
N GLU A 445 -5.83 -8.72 3.34
CA GLU A 445 -6.49 -7.48 3.76
C GLU A 445 -8.00 -7.70 3.94
N MET A 446 -8.54 -7.30 5.09
CA MET A 446 -9.95 -7.46 5.43
C MET A 446 -10.52 -6.20 6.08
N LEU A 447 -11.54 -5.61 5.43
CA LEU A 447 -12.20 -4.40 5.92
C LEU A 447 -13.59 -4.64 6.53
N THR A 448 -14.10 -5.88 6.60
CA THR A 448 -15.42 -6.19 7.18
C THR A 448 -15.40 -7.46 8.02
N VAL A 449 -15.87 -7.42 9.27
CA VAL A 449 -15.86 -8.51 10.28
C VAL A 449 -16.53 -9.84 9.88
N THR A 450 -17.24 -9.90 8.76
CA THR A 450 -18.04 -11.08 8.37
C THR A 450 -17.42 -11.96 7.27
N LYS A 451 -16.29 -11.55 6.66
CA LYS A 451 -15.62 -12.30 5.57
C LYS A 451 -14.10 -12.22 5.65
N TRP A 452 -13.47 -13.32 6.07
CA TRP A 452 -12.03 -13.44 6.34
C TRP A 452 -11.17 -13.49 5.06
N SER A 453 -10.13 -12.65 5.00
CA SER A 453 -9.00 -12.75 4.06
C SER A 453 -7.78 -13.24 4.85
N PRO A 454 -7.51 -14.56 4.91
CA PRO A 454 -6.35 -15.07 5.63
C PRO A 454 -5.06 -14.69 4.91
N SER A 455 -4.01 -14.36 5.66
CA SER A 455 -2.63 -14.39 5.15
C SER A 455 -2.21 -15.81 4.82
N GLN A 456 -1.25 -15.92 3.91
CA GLN A 456 -0.83 -17.17 3.28
C GLN A 456 0.69 -17.21 3.22
N LEU A 457 1.26 -18.39 3.46
CA LEU A 457 2.67 -18.70 3.26
C LEU A 457 2.73 -19.75 2.18
N PHE A 458 3.38 -19.44 1.07
CA PHE A 458 3.54 -20.30 -0.08
C PHE A 458 4.97 -20.81 -0.11
N ARG A 459 5.15 -22.08 0.26
CA ARG A 459 6.43 -22.75 0.16
C ARG A 459 6.70 -23.11 -1.30
N ASN A 460 7.85 -22.71 -1.82
CA ASN A 460 8.33 -23.09 -3.14
C ASN A 460 8.68 -24.58 -3.14
N ASN A 461 8.26 -25.30 -4.18
CA ASN A 461 8.53 -26.75 -4.28
C ASN A 461 9.81 -27.05 -5.08
N GLY A 462 10.53 -26.02 -5.56
CA GLY A 462 11.74 -26.13 -6.38
C GLY A 462 11.51 -26.52 -7.84
N ASP A 463 10.24 -26.56 -8.26
CA ASP A 463 9.82 -26.87 -9.63
C ASP A 463 8.98 -25.75 -10.28
N GLY A 464 8.98 -24.58 -9.64
CA GLY A 464 8.19 -23.41 -10.04
C GLY A 464 6.73 -23.44 -9.56
N THR A 465 6.35 -24.44 -8.75
CA THR A 465 5.03 -24.51 -8.10
C THR A 465 5.11 -24.23 -6.60
N PHE A 466 3.98 -23.82 -6.02
CA PHE A 466 3.89 -23.44 -4.61
C PHE A 466 2.86 -24.27 -3.83
N THR A 467 3.15 -24.50 -2.55
CA THR A 467 2.23 -25.12 -1.59
C THR A 467 1.87 -24.13 -0.49
N GLU A 468 0.57 -23.87 -0.28
CA GLU A 468 0.11 -23.03 0.84
C GLU A 468 0.22 -23.79 2.18
N VAL A 469 0.99 -23.24 3.13
CA VAL A 469 1.37 -23.88 4.39
C VAL A 469 1.18 -23.00 5.63
N ALA A 470 0.52 -21.84 5.55
CA ALA A 470 0.49 -20.87 6.67
C ALA A 470 -0.05 -21.45 7.97
N ARG A 471 -1.06 -22.32 7.90
CA ARG A 471 -1.60 -22.98 9.11
C ARG A 471 -0.62 -23.99 9.70
N GLN A 472 0.05 -24.76 8.85
CA GLN A 472 0.99 -25.80 9.23
C GLN A 472 2.26 -25.19 9.82
N ALA A 473 2.76 -24.12 9.21
CA ALA A 473 3.91 -23.36 9.67
C ALA A 473 3.61 -22.49 10.91
N GLY A 474 2.34 -22.30 11.30
CA GLY A 474 1.98 -21.51 12.48
C GLY A 474 1.85 -20.00 12.25
N VAL A 475 1.98 -19.54 11.01
CA VAL A 475 1.92 -18.11 10.63
C VAL A 475 0.55 -17.65 10.14
N LEU A 476 -0.50 -18.47 10.28
CA LEU A 476 -1.86 -18.08 9.90
C LEU A 476 -2.28 -16.79 10.62
N ASN A 477 -2.40 -15.71 9.84
CA ASN A 477 -2.87 -14.42 10.31
C ASN A 477 -4.24 -14.10 9.69
N LEU A 478 -5.20 -13.71 10.54
CA LEU A 478 -6.57 -13.34 10.14
C LEU A 478 -6.83 -11.85 10.41
N ARG A 479 -5.76 -11.07 10.58
CA ARG A 479 -5.78 -9.62 10.84
C ARG A 479 -5.65 -8.85 9.52
N ASN A 480 -5.83 -7.54 9.61
CA ASN A 480 -5.78 -6.65 8.46
C ASN A 480 -4.34 -6.23 8.13
N VAL A 481 -3.61 -7.02 7.32
CA VAL A 481 -2.17 -6.82 7.06
C VAL A 481 -1.93 -5.58 6.19
N LYS A 482 -0.89 -4.80 6.54
CA LYS A 482 -0.44 -3.61 5.80
C LYS A 482 1.04 -3.54 5.45
N GLY A 483 1.86 -4.34 6.13
CA GLY A 483 3.29 -4.43 5.89
C GLY A 483 3.78 -5.79 6.35
N ILE A 484 4.76 -6.32 5.63
CA ILE A 484 5.41 -7.60 5.85
C ILE A 484 6.90 -7.35 5.73
N ALA A 485 7.69 -7.95 6.62
CA ALA A 485 9.14 -7.88 6.59
C ALA A 485 9.75 -9.22 6.98
N TRP A 486 10.74 -9.65 6.23
CA TRP A 486 11.58 -10.79 6.55
C TRP A 486 12.94 -10.31 7.06
N GLY A 487 13.48 -11.00 8.06
CA GLY A 487 14.81 -10.71 8.58
C GLY A 487 15.18 -11.65 9.72
N ASP A 488 16.43 -12.09 9.74
CA ASP A 488 17.04 -12.88 10.81
C ASP A 488 17.43 -11.94 11.98
N TYR A 489 16.49 -11.67 12.88
CA TYR A 489 16.68 -10.64 13.91
C TYR A 489 17.53 -11.12 15.08
N ASP A 490 17.58 -12.42 15.34
CA ASP A 490 18.37 -13.02 16.43
C ASP A 490 19.67 -13.70 15.96
N ASN A 491 20.02 -13.53 14.69
CA ASN A 491 21.27 -13.98 14.06
C ASN A 491 21.46 -15.51 14.18
N ASP A 492 20.37 -16.28 14.21
CA ASP A 492 20.40 -17.74 14.28
C ASP A 492 20.53 -18.40 12.90
N GLY A 493 20.32 -17.62 11.85
CA GLY A 493 20.48 -18.00 10.45
C GLY A 493 19.17 -18.35 9.75
N ASP A 494 18.04 -18.33 10.44
CA ASP A 494 16.72 -18.57 9.87
C ASP A 494 15.96 -17.23 9.72
N GLN A 495 15.24 -17.04 8.60
CA GLN A 495 14.51 -15.78 8.38
C GLN A 495 13.26 -15.72 9.27
N ASP A 496 13.14 -14.67 10.08
CA ASP A 496 11.94 -14.36 10.87
C ASP A 496 10.98 -13.44 10.13
N LEU A 497 9.73 -13.40 10.57
CA LEU A 497 8.65 -12.69 9.88
C LEU A 497 7.96 -11.68 10.80
N TYR A 498 8.08 -10.39 10.48
CA TYR A 498 7.31 -9.32 11.13
C TYR A 498 6.12 -8.89 10.27
N VAL A 499 4.94 -8.77 10.88
CA VAL A 499 3.68 -8.44 10.17
C VAL A 499 2.95 -7.29 10.87
N SER A 500 2.84 -6.18 10.16
CA SER A 500 2.07 -5.00 10.55
C SER A 500 0.57 -5.20 10.28
N ASN A 501 -0.26 -4.97 11.29
CA ASN A 501 -1.71 -5.20 11.23
C ASN A 501 -2.48 -3.92 11.61
N LEU A 502 -3.26 -3.37 10.68
CA LEU A 502 -3.98 -2.12 10.91
C LEU A 502 -5.09 -2.28 11.96
N GLY A 503 -4.92 -1.59 13.09
CA GLY A 503 -5.90 -1.53 14.18
C GLY A 503 -5.97 -2.81 15.02
N GLN A 504 -4.96 -3.66 14.91
CA GLN A 504 -4.84 -4.93 15.63
C GLN A 504 -3.36 -5.13 16.02
N PRO A 505 -3.03 -5.97 17.02
CA PRO A 505 -1.64 -6.19 17.37
C PRO A 505 -0.81 -6.66 16.17
N ASN A 506 0.44 -6.24 16.09
CA ASN A 506 1.42 -6.77 15.14
C ASN A 506 1.81 -8.20 15.52
N ARG A 507 2.58 -8.86 14.66
CA ARG A 507 3.17 -10.18 14.95
C ARG A 507 4.65 -10.15 14.61
N LEU A 508 5.45 -10.75 15.49
CA LEU A 508 6.83 -11.13 15.19
C LEU A 508 6.87 -12.64 15.33
N TYR A 509 7.00 -13.33 14.21
CA TYR A 509 7.09 -14.76 14.16
C TYR A 509 8.57 -15.16 14.10
N ARG A 510 9.09 -15.70 15.20
CA ARG A 510 10.41 -16.31 15.19
C ARG A 510 10.36 -17.64 14.48
N ASN A 511 11.27 -17.87 13.54
CA ASN A 511 11.45 -19.16 12.89
C ASN A 511 12.05 -20.16 13.89
N ASN A 512 11.53 -21.38 13.95
CA ASN A 512 12.03 -22.41 14.87
C ASN A 512 13.11 -23.30 14.23
N GLY A 513 13.48 -23.06 12.97
CA GLY A 513 14.45 -23.84 12.20
C GLY A 513 13.94 -25.22 11.72
N ASP A 514 12.66 -25.49 11.91
CA ASP A 514 11.99 -26.73 11.47
C ASP A 514 10.83 -26.50 10.49
N GLY A 515 10.80 -25.30 9.89
CA GLY A 515 9.73 -24.83 9.01
C GLY A 515 8.45 -24.40 9.74
N THR A 516 8.50 -24.26 11.06
CA THR A 516 7.43 -23.70 11.88
C THR A 516 7.85 -22.43 12.60
N PHE A 517 6.88 -21.65 13.05
CA PHE A 517 7.10 -20.36 13.68
C PHE A 517 6.38 -20.22 15.03
N THR A 518 6.92 -19.34 15.88
CA THR A 518 6.32 -18.94 17.16
C THR A 518 6.08 -17.42 17.16
N ASP A 519 4.85 -16.96 17.47
CA ASP A 519 4.56 -15.53 17.64
C ASP A 519 5.12 -15.02 18.98
N VAL A 520 6.30 -14.39 18.91
CA VAL A 520 7.05 -13.81 20.04
C VAL A 520 6.82 -12.30 20.19
N GLY A 521 6.05 -11.68 19.30
CA GLY A 521 5.82 -10.23 19.30
C GLY A 521 5.30 -9.67 20.63
N PRO A 522 4.34 -10.31 21.31
CA PRO A 522 3.85 -9.84 22.61
C PRO A 522 4.89 -9.89 23.74
N GLU A 523 5.73 -10.92 23.78
CA GLU A 523 6.75 -11.07 24.83
C GLU A 523 7.93 -10.12 24.62
N LEU A 524 8.25 -9.81 23.36
CA LEU A 524 9.31 -8.85 22.99
C LEU A 524 8.83 -7.39 22.93
N GLY A 525 7.55 -7.13 23.20
CA GLY A 525 7.02 -5.76 23.29
C GLY A 525 6.85 -5.04 21.95
N VAL A 526 6.90 -5.76 20.82
CA VAL A 526 6.78 -5.20 19.46
C VAL A 526 5.39 -5.42 18.84
N ALA A 527 4.52 -6.19 19.48
CA ALA A 527 3.16 -6.43 18.99
C ALA A 527 2.19 -5.27 19.27
N GLU A 528 2.29 -4.64 20.45
CA GLU A 528 1.33 -3.63 20.90
C GLU A 528 1.91 -2.22 20.76
N ILE A 529 1.37 -1.45 19.80
CA ILE A 529 1.85 -0.09 19.49
C ILE A 529 0.74 0.93 19.83
N PRO A 530 0.84 1.62 20.96
CA PRO A 530 -0.18 2.58 21.38
C PRO A 530 -0.20 3.82 20.45
N PRO A 531 -1.34 4.53 20.36
CA PRO A 531 -2.57 4.31 21.12
C PRO A 531 -3.59 3.33 20.50
N PHE A 532 -3.54 3.03 19.19
CA PHE A 532 -4.56 2.18 18.54
C PHE A 532 -4.02 1.09 17.61
N ASN A 533 -2.72 0.84 17.59
CA ASN A 533 -2.06 -0.14 16.72
C ASN A 533 -2.41 0.05 15.23
N ARG A 534 -2.60 1.28 14.78
CA ARG A 534 -2.78 1.55 13.35
C ARG A 534 -1.42 1.69 12.70
N THR A 535 -0.86 0.57 12.27
CA THR A 535 0.44 0.52 11.62
C THR A 535 0.30 0.20 10.14
N PHE A 536 1.30 0.60 9.37
CA PHE A 536 1.33 0.40 7.92
C PHE A 536 2.69 -0.16 7.48
N ALA A 537 3.55 0.64 6.85
CA ALA A 537 4.88 0.22 6.40
C ALA A 537 5.73 -0.32 7.56
N THR A 538 6.51 -1.37 7.30
CA THR A 538 7.43 -1.98 8.27
C THR A 538 8.57 -2.69 7.55
N TRP A 539 9.75 -2.76 8.16
CA TRP A 539 10.91 -3.51 7.67
C TRP A 539 11.90 -3.82 8.79
N PHE A 540 12.81 -4.74 8.50
CA PHE A 540 14.05 -4.95 9.26
C PHE A 540 15.21 -4.21 8.59
N PHE A 541 16.10 -3.65 9.39
CA PHE A 541 17.33 -2.98 8.95
C PHE A 541 18.26 -2.77 10.15
N ASP A 542 19.55 -2.57 9.93
CA ASP A 542 20.47 -2.17 11.00
C ASP A 542 20.59 -0.64 11.00
N ALA A 543 19.85 0.02 11.90
CA ALA A 543 19.76 1.48 11.89
C ALA A 543 20.97 2.16 12.53
N ASN A 544 21.75 1.43 13.32
CA ASN A 544 22.82 1.97 14.14
C ASN A 544 24.21 1.33 13.86
N ASN A 545 24.27 0.41 12.91
CA ASN A 545 25.44 -0.39 12.52
C ASN A 545 26.01 -1.27 13.65
N ASP A 546 25.17 -1.80 14.54
CA ASP A 546 25.60 -2.70 15.63
C ASP A 546 25.62 -4.19 15.25
N GLY A 547 25.18 -4.53 14.03
CA GLY A 547 25.14 -5.87 13.47
C GLY A 547 23.85 -6.64 13.75
N TRP A 548 22.88 -6.03 14.42
CA TRP A 548 21.57 -6.62 14.73
C TRP A 548 20.46 -5.87 14.00
N LEU A 549 19.48 -6.63 13.51
CA LEU A 549 18.35 -6.02 12.80
C LEU A 549 17.37 -5.40 13.78
N ASP A 550 17.11 -4.12 13.57
CA ASP A 550 16.09 -3.30 14.21
C ASP A 550 14.77 -3.37 13.42
N ILE A 551 13.67 -2.96 14.07
CA ILE A 551 12.34 -2.93 13.42
C ILE A 551 11.87 -1.49 13.30
N TYR A 552 11.59 -1.06 12.07
CA TYR A 552 10.81 0.15 11.80
C TYR A 552 9.32 -0.19 11.65
N VAL A 553 8.46 0.66 12.22
CA VAL A 553 7.00 0.58 12.03
C VAL A 553 6.40 1.96 11.80
N GLY A 554 5.81 2.18 10.63
CA GLY A 554 5.10 3.40 10.28
C GLY A 554 3.73 3.46 10.94
N GLY A 555 3.50 4.43 11.81
CA GLY A 555 2.18 4.73 12.36
C GLY A 555 1.27 5.44 11.36
N TYR A 556 -0.01 5.08 11.37
CA TYR A 556 -1.03 5.55 10.44
C TYR A 556 -2.20 6.21 11.18
N ALA A 557 -2.04 7.53 11.38
CA ALA A 557 -2.75 8.42 12.31
C ALA A 557 -4.30 8.47 12.23
N TYR A 558 -4.96 8.89 13.32
CA TYR A 558 -6.43 8.99 13.45
C TYR A 558 -6.98 10.16 14.28
N LEU A 559 -8.06 10.82 13.79
CA LEU A 559 -9.18 11.44 14.54
C LEU A 559 -10.43 11.53 13.63
N GLY A 560 -11.64 11.25 14.16
CA GLY A 560 -12.88 11.81 13.61
C GLY A 560 -13.83 10.91 12.79
N GLY A 561 -14.23 9.74 13.30
CA GLY A 561 -15.43 9.01 12.83
C GLY A 561 -15.41 8.39 11.43
N THR A 562 -14.45 8.75 10.57
CA THR A 562 -14.26 8.22 9.20
C THR A 562 -13.23 7.09 9.12
N GLY A 563 -12.32 7.00 10.10
CA GLY A 563 -11.35 5.90 10.22
C GLY A 563 -10.05 6.07 9.42
N LEU A 564 -9.71 7.28 8.95
CA LEU A 564 -8.58 7.60 8.06
C LEU A 564 -7.70 8.75 8.61
N PRO A 565 -6.45 8.92 8.14
CA PRO A 565 -5.58 10.05 8.54
C PRO A 565 -6.19 11.40 8.14
N ASP A 566 -6.04 12.39 9.03
CA ASP A 566 -6.50 13.77 8.83
C ASP A 566 -5.32 14.75 8.90
N ILE A 567 -5.32 15.71 7.99
CA ILE A 567 -4.28 16.75 7.88
C ILE A 567 -4.11 17.57 9.16
N SER A 568 -5.15 17.69 10.00
CA SER A 568 -5.09 18.37 11.28
C SER A 568 -4.05 17.77 12.21
N LEU A 569 -3.84 16.46 12.16
CA LEU A 569 -2.92 15.76 13.06
C LEU A 569 -1.46 16.02 12.69
N VAL A 570 -1.16 15.97 11.38
CA VAL A 570 0.17 16.31 10.86
C VAL A 570 0.46 17.79 11.09
N ALA A 571 -0.51 18.67 10.82
CA ALA A 571 -0.35 20.10 11.08
C ALA A 571 -0.19 20.43 12.57
N ALA A 572 -0.91 19.73 13.45
CA ALA A 572 -0.78 19.85 14.90
C ALA A 572 0.62 19.40 15.38
N ASP A 573 1.14 18.29 14.85
CA ASP A 573 2.49 17.79 15.14
C ASP A 573 3.56 18.83 14.77
N TYR A 574 3.50 19.40 13.55
CA TYR A 574 4.39 20.51 13.15
C TYR A 574 4.29 21.72 14.09
N LEU A 575 3.11 22.00 14.63
CA LEU A 575 2.89 23.12 15.56
C LEU A 575 3.26 22.79 17.02
N GLY A 576 3.75 21.58 17.31
CA GLY A 576 4.03 21.11 18.68
C GLY A 576 2.77 21.01 19.55
N MET A 577 1.60 20.86 18.93
CA MET A 577 0.34 20.66 19.63
C MET A 577 0.18 19.19 20.03
N PRO A 578 -0.40 18.89 21.20
CA PRO A 578 -0.67 17.50 21.58
C PRO A 578 -1.59 16.82 20.56
N THR A 579 -1.19 15.64 20.11
CA THR A 579 -1.99 14.77 19.24
C THR A 579 -2.29 13.45 19.97
N ASN A 580 -3.41 12.82 19.62
CA ASN A 580 -3.73 11.46 20.07
C ASN A 580 -3.76 10.56 18.84
N ALA A 581 -2.61 10.40 18.19
CA ALA A 581 -2.43 9.74 16.91
C ALA A 581 -1.20 8.83 16.93
N GLU A 582 -1.19 7.79 16.10
CA GLU A 582 0.01 6.99 15.89
C GLU A 582 1.15 7.82 15.28
N THR A 583 2.34 7.60 15.82
CA THR A 583 3.61 8.15 15.34
C THR A 583 4.42 7.06 14.63
N LEU A 584 5.57 7.41 14.06
CA LEU A 584 6.50 6.38 13.62
C LEU A 584 7.15 5.72 14.84
N HIS A 585 7.52 4.45 14.69
CA HIS A 585 8.22 3.70 15.71
C HIS A 585 9.49 3.07 15.16
N ILE A 586 10.51 3.00 16.01
CA ILE A 586 11.70 2.18 15.80
C ILE A 586 12.01 1.41 17.08
N PHE A 587 12.16 0.10 16.94
CA PHE A 587 12.54 -0.80 18.02
C PHE A 587 13.96 -1.27 17.78
N LEU A 588 14.87 -0.85 18.64
CA LEU A 588 16.27 -1.24 18.52
C LEU A 588 16.50 -2.58 19.19
N ASN A 589 17.19 -3.46 18.48
CA ASN A 589 17.60 -4.76 18.98
C ASN A 589 18.83 -4.58 19.87
N ASP A 590 18.86 -5.23 21.03
CA ASP A 590 20.00 -5.13 21.95
C ASP A 590 21.03 -6.25 21.80
N GLY A 591 20.84 -7.12 20.81
CA GLY A 591 21.70 -8.27 20.54
C GLY A 591 21.59 -9.40 21.56
N THR A 592 20.60 -9.34 22.45
CA THR A 592 20.29 -10.40 23.41
C THR A 592 18.95 -11.09 23.11
N GLY A 593 18.35 -10.80 21.95
CA GLY A 593 17.03 -11.28 21.55
C GLY A 593 15.89 -10.43 22.09
N HIS A 594 16.16 -9.17 22.48
CA HIS A 594 15.17 -8.23 22.98
C HIS A 594 15.19 -6.91 22.20
N PHE A 595 14.04 -6.24 22.21
CA PHE A 595 13.85 -4.95 21.56
C PHE A 595 13.49 -3.87 22.57
N HIS A 596 13.94 -2.64 22.31
CA HIS A 596 13.56 -1.46 23.08
C HIS A 596 12.99 -0.38 22.13
N ASP A 597 11.84 0.19 22.48
CA ASP A 597 11.30 1.33 21.74
C ASP A 597 12.24 2.54 21.89
N ALA A 598 12.86 2.94 20.78
CA ALA A 598 13.79 4.06 20.72
C ALA A 598 13.21 5.25 19.95
N SER A 599 11.91 5.28 19.68
CA SER A 599 11.26 6.24 18.78
C SER A 599 11.47 7.70 19.19
N GLU A 600 11.42 8.00 20.49
CA GLU A 600 11.70 9.34 21.02
C GLU A 600 13.20 9.68 20.92
N ARG A 601 14.08 8.75 21.30
CA ARG A 601 15.55 8.93 21.22
C ARG A 601 16.00 9.19 19.79
N MET A 602 15.46 8.42 18.86
CA MET A 602 15.77 8.48 17.43
C MET A 602 15.00 9.58 16.70
N LYS A 603 14.17 10.37 17.40
CA LYS A 603 13.34 11.48 16.84
C LYS A 603 12.40 11.05 15.70
N LEU A 604 11.86 9.84 15.78
CA LEU A 604 10.87 9.31 14.86
C LEU A 604 9.44 9.36 15.42
N ASN A 605 9.24 9.82 16.65
CA ASN A 605 7.93 9.95 17.31
C ASN A 605 7.07 11.12 16.78
N HIS A 606 6.94 11.23 15.46
CA HIS A 606 6.17 12.23 14.74
C HIS A 606 4.98 11.63 13.99
N VAL A 607 3.92 12.42 13.84
CA VAL A 607 2.75 12.04 13.04
C VAL A 607 3.01 12.31 11.56
N ARG A 608 3.27 11.24 10.78
CA ARG A 608 3.52 11.32 9.32
C ARG A 608 2.57 10.50 8.44
N ALA A 609 2.02 9.40 8.95
CA ALA A 609 1.09 8.52 8.23
C ALA A 609 1.58 8.04 6.84
N PRO A 610 2.79 7.42 6.74
CA PRO A 610 3.23 6.81 5.50
C PRO A 610 2.36 5.59 5.14
N MET A 611 2.08 5.41 3.84
CA MET A 611 1.52 4.16 3.32
C MET A 611 2.60 3.33 2.61
N GLY A 612 3.46 3.98 1.83
CA GLY A 612 4.70 3.37 1.38
C GLY A 612 5.90 4.10 1.93
N ALA A 613 6.99 3.35 2.09
CA ALA A 613 8.24 3.85 2.61
C ALA A 613 9.34 2.84 2.33
N ASN A 614 10.52 3.34 2.03
CA ASN A 614 11.71 2.54 1.83
C ASN A 614 12.92 3.25 2.45
N TYR A 615 14.04 2.55 2.53
CA TYR A 615 15.29 3.06 3.06
C TYR A 615 16.44 2.87 2.07
N GLY A 616 17.48 3.68 2.24
CA GLY A 616 18.67 3.74 1.39
C GLY A 616 19.67 4.73 1.99
N ASP A 617 20.91 4.74 1.54
CA ASP A 617 21.99 5.63 1.99
C ASP A 617 22.14 6.79 1.00
N ILE A 618 21.51 7.93 1.29
CA ILE A 618 21.42 9.04 0.33
C ILE A 618 22.71 9.83 0.21
N ASP A 619 23.57 9.74 1.21
CA ASP A 619 24.77 10.58 1.30
C ASP A 619 26.07 9.77 1.38
N ASN A 620 25.96 8.45 1.23
CA ASN A 620 27.03 7.47 1.26
C ASN A 620 27.81 7.46 2.59
N ASP A 621 27.19 7.83 3.71
CA ASP A 621 27.83 7.81 5.02
C ASP A 621 27.78 6.43 5.71
N GLY A 622 27.11 5.44 5.11
CA GLY A 622 27.00 4.07 5.58
C GLY A 622 25.89 3.86 6.60
N TYR A 623 25.03 4.85 6.86
CA TYR A 623 23.85 4.70 7.70
C TYR A 623 22.57 4.82 6.85
N PRO A 624 21.68 3.82 6.86
CA PRO A 624 20.46 3.90 6.07
C PRO A 624 19.52 5.03 6.52
N ASP A 625 19.12 5.86 5.57
CA ASP A 625 18.11 6.93 5.62
C ASP A 625 16.73 6.40 5.24
N ILE A 626 15.68 7.19 5.49
CA ILE A 626 14.30 6.77 5.28
C ILE A 626 13.54 7.77 4.43
N TYR A 627 12.92 7.31 3.34
CA TYR A 627 11.95 8.09 2.58
C TYR A 627 10.53 7.57 2.83
N LEU A 628 9.65 8.48 3.25
CA LEU A 628 8.26 8.24 3.58
C LEU A 628 7.34 8.80 2.51
N ALA A 629 6.69 7.91 1.77
CA ALA A 629 5.56 8.23 0.90
C ALA A 629 4.31 8.43 1.78
N THR A 630 4.07 9.69 2.14
CA THR A 630 2.96 10.10 3.00
C THR A 630 1.66 10.24 2.21
N GLY A 631 0.53 10.06 2.89
CA GLY A 631 -0.76 10.31 2.30
C GLY A 631 -1.87 9.48 2.90
N GLY A 632 -3.03 9.51 2.25
CA GLY A 632 -4.21 8.79 2.72
C GLY A 632 -5.41 8.93 1.78
N PRO A 633 -6.45 8.10 1.96
CA PRO A 633 -7.69 8.20 1.20
C PRO A 633 -8.52 9.47 1.49
N ALA A 634 -8.12 10.30 2.46
CA ALA A 634 -8.73 11.62 2.65
C ALA A 634 -8.39 12.51 1.46
N PHE A 635 -9.40 13.17 0.88
CA PHE A 635 -9.21 13.93 -0.36
C PHE A 635 -8.46 15.26 -0.13
N ASP A 636 -8.52 15.79 1.08
CA ASP A 636 -7.90 17.04 1.49
C ASP A 636 -6.59 16.86 2.27
N LEU A 637 -6.07 15.63 2.36
CA LEU A 637 -4.78 15.33 2.97
C LEU A 637 -3.65 15.67 1.98
N LEU A 638 -3.18 16.92 2.08
CA LEU A 638 -2.10 17.49 1.27
C LEU A 638 -0.91 17.81 2.20
N VAL A 639 -0.07 16.81 2.45
CA VAL A 639 1.11 16.87 3.32
C VAL A 639 2.34 16.39 2.54
N PRO A 640 3.55 16.87 2.87
CA PRO A 640 4.74 16.48 2.11
C PRO A 640 5.17 15.05 2.43
N ASN A 641 5.59 14.33 1.40
CA ASN A 641 6.48 13.17 1.57
C ASN A 641 7.75 13.60 2.31
N ILE A 642 8.30 12.72 3.15
CA ILE A 642 9.35 13.07 4.11
C ILE A 642 10.61 12.28 3.83
N LEU A 643 11.77 12.95 3.85
CA LEU A 643 13.07 12.31 3.87
C LEU A 643 13.72 12.54 5.24
N TYR A 644 14.00 11.44 5.93
CA TYR A 644 14.72 11.41 7.19
C TYR A 644 16.15 10.95 6.94
N ARG A 645 17.13 11.80 7.27
CA ARG A 645 18.53 11.43 7.25
C ARG A 645 18.94 10.82 8.59
N ASN A 646 19.63 9.68 8.58
CA ASN A 646 20.19 9.04 9.76
C ASN A 646 21.49 9.74 10.16
N ILE A 647 21.59 10.19 11.41
CA ILE A 647 22.75 10.91 11.91
C ILE A 647 23.59 9.93 12.73
N GLY A 648 24.43 9.18 12.03
CA GLY A 648 25.43 8.30 12.64
C GLY A 648 24.85 7.19 13.53
N GLY A 649 23.61 6.75 13.29
CA GLY A 649 22.92 5.76 14.10
C GLY A 649 22.35 6.28 15.43
N GLU A 650 22.46 7.59 15.70
CA GLU A 650 22.01 8.18 16.96
C GLU A 650 20.57 8.69 16.91
N TYR A 651 20.17 9.31 15.79
CA TYR A 651 18.82 9.81 15.55
C TYR A 651 18.58 10.13 14.07
N PHE A 652 17.31 10.29 13.69
CA PHE A 652 16.91 10.75 12.36
C PHE A 652 16.56 12.25 12.34
N SER A 653 16.94 12.93 11.28
CA SER A 653 16.62 14.35 11.03
C SER A 653 15.76 14.52 9.79
N ASP A 654 14.68 15.29 9.88
CA ASP A 654 13.84 15.64 8.74
C ASP A 654 14.61 16.61 7.81
N VAL A 655 15.13 16.09 6.70
CA VAL A 655 15.91 16.84 5.71
C VAL A 655 15.10 17.22 4.46
N THR A 656 13.80 16.92 4.46
CA THR A 656 12.87 17.06 3.33
C THR A 656 13.01 18.39 2.56
N THR A 657 13.06 19.50 3.30
CA THR A 657 13.07 20.85 2.70
C THR A 657 14.45 21.27 2.21
N ALA A 658 15.52 20.80 2.87
CA ALA A 658 16.89 21.04 2.41
C ALA A 658 17.24 20.18 1.19
N ALA A 659 16.78 18.93 1.18
CA ALA A 659 16.97 17.94 0.12
C ALA A 659 16.11 18.23 -1.13
N ASN A 660 15.03 19.01 -1.02
CA ASN A 660 14.12 19.36 -2.11
C ASN A 660 13.29 18.16 -2.64
N VAL A 661 12.74 17.36 -1.72
CA VAL A 661 12.00 16.12 -2.05
C VAL A 661 10.58 16.07 -1.48
N GLY A 662 10.13 17.16 -0.85
CA GLY A 662 8.86 17.25 -0.11
C GLY A 662 7.60 17.33 -0.96
N HIS A 663 7.36 16.36 -1.84
CA HIS A 663 6.20 16.38 -2.73
C HIS A 663 4.87 16.29 -1.97
N LEU A 664 3.92 17.19 -2.25
CA LEU A 664 2.65 17.31 -1.52
C LEU A 664 1.58 16.28 -1.92
N GLN A 665 1.78 15.56 -3.02
CA GLN A 665 0.83 14.52 -3.46
C GLN A 665 1.06 13.21 -2.70
N LYS A 666 0.01 12.40 -2.66
CA LYS A 666 -0.02 11.11 -1.97
C LYS A 666 1.00 10.14 -2.58
N GLY A 667 2.06 9.83 -1.84
CA GLY A 667 3.06 8.83 -2.22
C GLY A 667 2.63 7.41 -1.86
N HIS A 668 3.08 6.45 -2.67
CA HIS A 668 2.94 5.01 -2.43
C HIS A 668 4.27 4.29 -2.68
N GLY A 669 4.46 3.64 -3.83
CA GLY A 669 5.70 2.90 -4.14
C GLY A 669 6.97 3.76 -4.08
N VAL A 670 7.93 3.40 -3.22
CA VAL A 670 9.24 4.06 -3.09
C VAL A 670 10.36 3.06 -3.42
N ALA A 671 11.25 3.46 -4.32
CA ALA A 671 12.44 2.69 -4.66
C ALA A 671 13.66 3.60 -4.74
N PHE A 672 14.72 3.19 -4.04
CA PHE A 672 16.06 3.74 -4.14
C PHE A 672 16.86 2.94 -5.17
N GLY A 673 17.77 3.62 -5.86
CA GLY A 673 18.76 2.98 -6.73
C GLY A 673 19.67 3.99 -7.42
N ASP A 674 20.91 3.61 -7.67
CA ASP A 674 21.88 4.36 -8.47
C ASP A 674 21.53 4.23 -9.97
N ILE A 675 20.51 4.98 -10.41
CA ILE A 675 19.88 4.83 -11.74
C ILE A 675 20.82 5.28 -12.87
N ASP A 676 21.75 6.19 -12.58
CA ASP A 676 22.71 6.68 -13.56
C ASP A 676 24.15 6.20 -13.34
N ASN A 677 24.37 5.27 -12.41
CA ASN A 677 25.64 4.61 -12.12
C ASN A 677 26.75 5.60 -11.72
N ASP A 678 26.40 6.70 -11.05
CA ASP A 678 27.36 7.70 -10.56
C ASP A 678 27.78 7.48 -9.11
N GLY A 679 27.10 6.57 -8.41
CA GLY A 679 27.43 6.11 -7.07
C GLY A 679 26.60 6.71 -5.96
N ASP A 680 25.63 7.57 -6.27
CA ASP A 680 24.63 8.01 -5.29
C ASP A 680 23.23 7.51 -5.63
N GLN A 681 22.45 7.23 -4.58
CA GLN A 681 21.12 6.69 -4.76
C GLN A 681 20.13 7.78 -5.15
N ASP A 682 19.42 7.55 -6.25
CA ASP A 682 18.23 8.29 -6.65
C ASP A 682 16.98 7.73 -5.95
N ILE A 683 15.90 8.51 -5.93
CA ILE A 683 14.62 8.09 -5.34
C ILE A 683 13.50 8.19 -6.37
N TYR A 684 12.96 7.04 -6.79
CA TYR A 684 11.74 6.98 -7.58
C TYR A 684 10.51 6.78 -6.70
N VAL A 685 9.48 7.60 -6.91
CA VAL A 685 8.24 7.59 -6.12
C VAL A 685 7.02 7.49 -7.04
N GLN A 686 6.32 6.37 -6.94
CA GLN A 686 4.97 6.19 -7.47
C GLN A 686 4.00 6.99 -6.61
N MET A 687 3.16 7.78 -7.27
CA MET A 687 2.22 8.67 -6.57
C MET A 687 0.82 8.61 -7.18
N GLY A 688 -0.15 9.03 -6.36
CA GLY A 688 -1.56 9.12 -6.71
C GLY A 688 -2.41 8.60 -5.57
N GLY A 689 -3.65 9.05 -5.46
CA GLY A 689 -4.61 8.51 -4.48
C GLY A 689 -5.51 7.45 -5.08
N ILE A 690 -6.75 7.38 -4.61
CA ILE A 690 -7.68 6.28 -4.94
C ILE A 690 -8.91 6.72 -5.71
N TYR A 691 -9.22 8.01 -5.65
CA TYR A 691 -10.32 8.55 -6.43
C TYR A 691 -9.79 8.90 -7.80
N ARG A 692 -10.65 8.89 -8.82
CA ARG A 692 -10.29 9.31 -10.19
C ARG A 692 -9.63 10.69 -10.22
N SER A 693 -10.02 11.55 -9.29
CA SER A 693 -9.42 12.87 -9.16
C SER A 693 -8.10 12.90 -8.44
N ASP A 694 -7.64 11.85 -7.78
CA ASP A 694 -6.35 11.82 -7.10
C ASP A 694 -5.18 11.41 -8.02
N VAL A 695 -5.39 11.32 -9.35
CA VAL A 695 -4.28 11.01 -10.26
C VAL A 695 -3.18 12.08 -10.17
N THR A 696 -1.93 11.65 -10.19
CA THR A 696 -0.76 12.53 -10.24
C THR A 696 0.39 11.84 -10.97
N ALA A 697 1.33 12.64 -11.46
CA ALA A 697 2.57 12.13 -12.05
C ALA A 697 3.45 11.50 -10.96
N SER A 698 4.12 10.39 -11.28
CA SER A 698 5.24 9.87 -10.46
C SER A 698 6.45 10.81 -10.52
N ALA A 699 7.36 10.71 -9.55
CA ALA A 699 8.57 11.54 -9.47
C ALA A 699 9.84 10.68 -9.46
N LEU A 700 10.91 11.22 -10.03
CA LEU A 700 12.28 10.73 -9.88
C LEU A 700 13.09 11.87 -9.33
N PHE A 701 13.55 11.73 -8.10
CA PHE A 701 14.48 12.63 -7.46
C PHE A 701 15.90 12.13 -7.75
N GLU A 702 16.54 12.76 -8.74
CA GLU A 702 17.95 12.57 -9.05
C GLU A 702 18.78 13.21 -7.94
N ASN A 703 19.63 12.43 -7.30
CA ASN A 703 20.59 12.87 -6.31
C ASN A 703 21.72 13.62 -7.03
N LEU A 704 22.28 14.64 -6.36
CA LEU A 704 23.31 15.51 -6.96
C LEU A 704 24.69 15.21 -6.37
N GLY A 705 24.83 14.05 -5.74
CA GLY A 705 26.05 13.52 -5.18
C GLY A 705 26.51 14.12 -3.86
N THR A 706 27.47 13.42 -3.28
CA THR A 706 28.26 13.83 -2.12
C THR A 706 29.75 13.66 -2.39
N SER A 707 30.59 13.95 -1.38
CA SER A 707 32.02 13.66 -1.43
C SER A 707 32.40 12.32 -0.80
N ASN A 708 31.42 11.57 -0.30
CA ASN A 708 31.65 10.27 0.32
C ASN A 708 31.81 9.19 -0.77
N HIS A 709 32.44 8.11 -0.37
CA HIS A 709 32.73 6.96 -1.21
C HIS A 709 31.69 5.86 -0.99
N TRP A 710 31.60 4.93 -1.94
CA TRP A 710 30.59 3.87 -1.94
C TRP A 710 31.15 2.54 -2.47
N LEU A 711 30.40 1.46 -2.26
CA LEU A 711 30.60 0.16 -2.89
C LEU A 711 29.23 -0.45 -3.22
N THR A 712 29.03 -0.82 -4.48
CA THR A 712 27.81 -1.56 -4.89
C THR A 712 28.13 -3.03 -5.03
N VAL A 713 27.39 -3.88 -4.32
CA VAL A 713 27.61 -5.34 -4.25
C VAL A 713 26.43 -6.08 -4.87
N LYS A 714 26.64 -6.70 -6.05
CA LYS A 714 25.71 -7.68 -6.63
C LYS A 714 26.01 -9.07 -6.07
N LEU A 715 25.08 -9.62 -5.30
CA LEU A 715 25.16 -10.99 -4.82
C LEU A 715 24.64 -11.96 -5.88
N VAL A 716 25.29 -13.11 -6.01
CA VAL A 716 24.82 -14.23 -6.84
C VAL A 716 24.90 -15.52 -6.03
N GLY A 717 23.77 -15.97 -5.52
CA GLY A 717 23.63 -17.27 -4.83
C GLY A 717 23.80 -18.46 -5.77
N VAL A 718 24.25 -19.58 -5.22
CA VAL A 718 24.46 -20.87 -5.92
C VAL A 718 23.70 -21.98 -5.21
N LYS A 719 23.84 -22.08 -3.89
CA LYS A 719 23.00 -22.90 -3.02
C LYS A 719 21.93 -22.06 -2.36
N SER A 720 22.27 -20.86 -1.90
CA SER A 720 21.28 -19.85 -1.54
C SER A 720 20.59 -19.33 -2.78
N ASN A 721 19.40 -18.74 -2.59
CA ASN A 721 18.66 -18.10 -3.66
C ASN A 721 19.56 -17.12 -4.45
N ARG A 722 19.40 -17.12 -5.77
CA ARG A 722 20.26 -16.41 -6.70
C ARG A 722 20.35 -14.90 -6.43
N PRO A 723 19.28 -14.16 -6.09
CA PRO A 723 19.39 -12.72 -5.78
C PRO A 723 20.06 -12.44 -4.43
N GLY A 724 20.32 -13.45 -3.60
CA GLY A 724 20.97 -13.29 -2.31
C GLY A 724 20.08 -12.65 -1.24
N VAL A 725 18.76 -12.80 -1.35
CA VAL A 725 17.81 -12.34 -0.33
C VAL A 725 18.10 -13.05 0.99
N GLY A 726 18.21 -12.27 2.07
CA GLY A 726 18.56 -12.73 3.41
C GLY A 726 20.06 -12.90 3.67
N ALA A 727 20.92 -12.80 2.63
CA ALA A 727 22.36 -12.83 2.82
C ALA A 727 22.84 -11.57 3.55
N ARG A 728 23.84 -11.71 4.44
CA ARG A 728 24.33 -10.59 5.26
C ARG A 728 25.69 -10.13 4.77
N ILE A 729 25.83 -8.82 4.62
CA ILE A 729 27.06 -8.14 4.19
C ILE A 729 27.59 -7.35 5.37
N LYS A 730 28.88 -7.51 5.67
CA LYS A 730 29.61 -6.71 6.65
C LYS A 730 30.83 -6.11 5.99
N LEU A 731 30.97 -4.79 6.06
CA LEU A 731 32.17 -4.06 5.67
C LEU A 731 32.92 -3.60 6.92
N ILE A 732 34.25 -3.63 6.85
CA ILE A 732 35.13 -2.92 7.78
C ILE A 732 35.86 -1.86 6.98
N VAL A 733 35.63 -0.59 7.33
CA VAL A 733 36.22 0.57 6.68
C VAL A 733 37.08 1.35 7.65
N ASN A 734 38.04 2.11 7.14
CA ASN A 734 38.93 2.92 7.96
C ASN A 734 38.80 4.39 7.63
N GLU A 735 38.16 5.14 8.52
CA GLU A 735 38.00 6.59 8.40
C GLU A 735 38.96 7.28 9.36
N HIS A 736 39.98 7.93 8.81
CA HIS A 736 40.98 8.69 9.58
C HIS A 736 41.67 7.90 10.71
N GLY A 737 41.94 6.61 10.49
CA GLY A 737 42.58 5.73 11.46
C GLY A 737 41.62 5.08 12.46
N LYS A 738 40.31 5.24 12.28
CA LYS A 738 39.28 4.59 13.10
C LYS A 738 38.55 3.55 12.25
N PRO A 739 38.59 2.26 12.65
CA PRO A 739 37.76 1.25 12.00
C PRO A 739 36.28 1.49 12.33
N ARG A 740 35.42 1.30 11.34
CA ARG A 740 33.96 1.29 11.48
C ARG A 740 33.40 0.06 10.76
N GLU A 741 32.40 -0.55 11.36
CA GLU A 741 31.63 -1.63 10.74
C GLU A 741 30.38 -1.05 10.08
N ILE A 742 30.03 -1.57 8.91
CA ILE A 742 28.81 -1.22 8.17
C ILE A 742 28.13 -2.52 7.80
N HIS A 743 26.84 -2.63 8.05
CA HIS A 743 26.07 -3.85 7.82
C HIS A 743 24.95 -3.61 6.81
N ALA A 744 24.72 -4.57 5.93
CA ALA A 744 23.62 -4.59 4.99
C ALA A 744 23.07 -6.01 4.83
N VAL A 745 21.83 -6.13 4.38
CA VAL A 745 21.16 -7.42 4.13
C VAL A 745 20.62 -7.42 2.71
N GLY A 746 20.89 -8.49 1.96
CA GLY A 746 20.36 -8.68 0.63
C GLY A 746 18.83 -8.71 0.62
N GLY A 747 18.23 -7.91 -0.25
CA GLY A 747 16.78 -7.75 -0.35
C GLY A 747 16.42 -6.45 -1.07
N SER A 748 15.12 -6.24 -1.27
CA SER A 748 14.55 -5.06 -1.93
C SER A 748 14.14 -3.93 -0.98
N GLY A 749 14.31 -4.14 0.33
CA GLY A 749 14.13 -3.13 1.38
C GLY A 749 12.72 -3.08 1.97
N GLY A 750 12.13 -1.88 1.95
CA GLY A 750 10.99 -1.47 2.75
C GLY A 750 9.62 -2.00 2.31
N SER A 751 8.60 -1.17 2.49
CA SER A 751 7.20 -1.55 2.27
C SER A 751 6.58 -0.63 1.23
N PHE A 752 5.91 -1.22 0.22
CA PHE A 752 5.42 -0.51 -0.96
C PHE A 752 6.54 0.10 -1.79
N GLY A 753 6.99 -0.66 -2.78
CA GLY A 753 8.14 -0.33 -3.62
C GLY A 753 9.30 -1.30 -3.39
N SER A 754 10.22 -1.38 -4.33
CA SER A 754 11.33 -2.32 -4.30
C SER A 754 12.59 -1.69 -4.88
N ASN A 755 13.63 -1.59 -4.05
CA ASN A 755 14.99 -1.21 -4.46
C ASN A 755 15.58 -2.34 -5.30
N SER A 756 16.69 -2.06 -6.01
CA SER A 756 17.44 -3.11 -6.70
C SER A 756 17.99 -4.14 -5.70
N PHE A 757 18.12 -5.39 -6.14
CA PHE A 757 18.82 -6.41 -5.33
C PHE A 757 20.32 -6.13 -5.19
N GLN A 758 20.91 -5.27 -6.02
CA GLN A 758 22.28 -4.81 -5.81
C GLN A 758 22.34 -3.94 -4.54
N GLN A 759 23.26 -4.27 -3.63
CA GLN A 759 23.40 -3.56 -2.36
C GLN A 759 24.34 -2.38 -2.54
N GLU A 760 23.79 -1.17 -2.60
CA GLU A 760 24.50 0.09 -2.74
C GLU A 760 24.83 0.63 -1.35
N ILE A 761 26.10 0.54 -0.95
CA ILE A 761 26.53 0.77 0.43
C ILE A 761 27.52 1.93 0.47
N GLY A 762 27.19 3.01 1.19
CA GLY A 762 28.13 4.08 1.48
C GLY A 762 29.22 3.64 2.45
N VAL A 763 30.43 4.18 2.27
CA VAL A 763 31.60 3.90 3.12
C VAL A 763 32.21 5.18 3.71
N GLY A 764 31.48 6.29 3.63
CA GLY A 764 31.88 7.58 4.18
C GLY A 764 33.14 8.13 3.51
N ALA A 765 34.06 8.65 4.32
CA ALA A 765 35.32 9.21 3.85
C ALA A 765 36.43 8.15 3.67
N ALA A 766 36.10 6.85 3.75
CA ALA A 766 37.09 5.79 3.62
C ALA A 766 37.63 5.70 2.19
N GLU A 767 38.96 5.74 2.02
CA GLU A 767 39.62 5.59 0.71
C GLU A 767 39.84 4.12 0.32
N ARG A 768 39.56 3.18 1.24
CA ARG A 768 39.67 1.74 1.06
C ARG A 768 38.77 1.01 2.06
N ILE A 769 38.26 -0.14 1.64
CA ILE A 769 37.56 -1.11 2.49
C ILE A 769 38.55 -2.18 2.92
N ASP A 770 38.77 -2.33 4.22
CA ASP A 770 39.75 -3.25 4.77
C ASP A 770 39.28 -4.70 4.65
N ASP A 771 38.01 -4.97 4.98
CA ASP A 771 37.38 -6.29 4.87
C ASP A 771 35.95 -6.19 4.34
N LEU A 772 35.56 -7.11 3.45
CA LEU A 772 34.19 -7.44 3.10
C LEU A 772 33.93 -8.88 3.52
N GLU A 773 32.90 -9.11 4.33
CA GLU A 773 32.39 -10.44 4.69
C GLU A 773 30.97 -10.60 4.15
N VAL A 774 30.69 -11.73 3.48
CA VAL A 774 29.35 -12.12 3.05
C VAL A 774 29.00 -13.46 3.69
N TRP A 775 27.88 -13.51 4.42
CA TRP A 775 27.29 -14.74 4.95
C TRP A 775 26.09 -15.16 4.08
N TRP A 776 26.08 -16.42 3.68
CA TRP A 776 25.05 -17.01 2.81
C TRP A 776 24.11 -17.92 3.62
N PRO A 777 22.77 -17.71 3.58
CA PRO A 777 21.84 -18.42 4.45
C PRO A 777 21.81 -19.95 4.21
N ALA A 778 21.48 -20.39 3.00
CA ALA A 778 21.26 -21.81 2.73
C ALA A 778 22.55 -22.66 2.85
N SER A 779 23.73 -22.12 2.56
CA SER A 779 25.01 -22.85 2.72
C SER A 779 25.68 -22.65 4.07
N GLY A 780 25.34 -21.58 4.79
CA GLY A 780 25.98 -21.17 6.04
C GLY A 780 27.44 -20.71 5.89
N ILE A 781 27.96 -20.56 4.67
CA ILE A 781 29.36 -20.16 4.46
C ILE A 781 29.56 -18.66 4.69
N ARG A 782 30.75 -18.29 5.16
CA ARG A 782 31.21 -16.89 5.22
C ARG A 782 32.40 -16.69 4.28
N GLN A 783 32.21 -15.89 3.23
CA GLN A 783 33.28 -15.47 2.32
C GLN A 783 33.88 -14.16 2.79
N LYS A 784 35.22 -14.03 2.69
CA LYS A 784 35.96 -12.84 3.10
C LYS A 784 36.86 -12.36 1.99
N PHE A 785 36.85 -11.06 1.75
CA PHE A 785 37.72 -10.36 0.81
C PHE A 785 38.37 -9.19 1.54
N GLN A 786 39.60 -8.84 1.15
CA GLN A 786 40.37 -7.80 1.84
C GLN A 786 40.93 -6.76 0.86
N ASN A 787 41.16 -5.55 1.36
CA ASN A 787 41.73 -4.44 0.60
C ASN A 787 40.95 -4.10 -0.66
N LEU A 788 39.62 -3.99 -0.54
CA LEU A 788 38.76 -3.69 -1.67
C LEU A 788 38.85 -2.20 -2.03
N PRO A 789 38.76 -1.87 -3.33
CA PRO A 789 38.63 -0.48 -3.76
C PRO A 789 37.28 0.09 -3.35
N VAL A 790 37.21 1.42 -3.28
CA VAL A 790 35.95 2.18 -3.24
C VAL A 790 35.56 2.67 -4.63
N ASP A 791 34.33 3.17 -4.75
CA ASP A 791 33.72 3.70 -5.97
C ASP A 791 33.68 2.65 -7.08
N LYS A 792 33.23 1.45 -6.73
CA LYS A 792 33.19 0.29 -7.63
C LYS A 792 31.90 -0.48 -7.47
N PHE A 793 31.48 -1.08 -8.59
CA PHE A 793 30.52 -2.16 -8.61
C PHE A 793 31.29 -3.48 -8.56
N ILE A 794 30.87 -4.39 -7.69
CA ILE A 794 31.43 -5.73 -7.61
C ILE A 794 30.33 -6.79 -7.64
N GLN A 795 30.68 -7.98 -8.08
CA GLN A 795 29.87 -9.18 -7.96
C GLN A 795 30.54 -10.17 -7.02
N VAL A 796 29.79 -10.68 -6.04
CA VAL A 796 30.20 -11.78 -5.17
C VAL A 796 29.31 -12.98 -5.48
N THR A 797 29.91 -14.02 -6.05
CA THR A 797 29.24 -15.31 -6.27
C THR A 797 29.52 -16.24 -5.09
N GLU A 798 28.46 -16.88 -4.60
CA GLU A 798 28.54 -17.82 -3.47
C GLU A 798 29.58 -18.93 -3.73
N GLY A 799 30.49 -19.11 -2.77
CA GLY A 799 31.55 -20.11 -2.82
C GLY A 799 32.70 -19.82 -3.78
N ALA A 800 32.65 -18.74 -4.56
CA ALA A 800 33.76 -18.32 -5.40
C ALA A 800 34.96 -17.86 -4.56
N PRO A 801 36.21 -18.11 -5.01
CA PRO A 801 37.40 -17.74 -4.23
C PRO A 801 37.70 -16.24 -4.22
N ASP A 802 37.14 -15.47 -5.16
CA ASP A 802 37.36 -14.03 -5.30
C ASP A 802 36.10 -13.33 -5.84
N TYR A 803 36.01 -12.01 -5.67
CA TYR A 803 34.95 -11.17 -6.27
C TYR A 803 35.34 -10.72 -7.68
N THR A 804 34.37 -10.25 -8.46
CA THR A 804 34.61 -9.67 -9.79
C THR A 804 34.23 -8.19 -9.81
N ILE A 805 35.06 -7.33 -10.40
CA ILE A 805 34.69 -5.93 -10.64
C ILE A 805 33.75 -5.87 -11.84
N LEU A 806 32.62 -5.20 -11.68
CA LEU A 806 31.67 -4.91 -12.75
C LEU A 806 31.97 -3.52 -13.31
N GLU A 807 32.37 -3.45 -14.58
CA GLU A 807 32.60 -2.16 -15.25
C GLU A 807 31.25 -1.54 -15.62
N ARG A 808 30.79 -0.57 -14.81
CA ARG A 808 29.62 0.25 -15.10
C ARG A 808 30.04 1.63 -15.55
N LYS A 809 29.25 2.22 -16.43
CA LYS A 809 29.51 3.55 -16.96
C LYS A 809 28.48 4.51 -16.38
N ALA A 810 28.95 5.48 -15.60
CA ALA A 810 28.15 6.63 -15.20
C ALA A 810 27.58 7.34 -16.44
N ILE A 811 26.27 7.59 -16.42
CA ILE A 811 25.56 8.37 -17.43
C ILE A 811 25.10 9.68 -16.80
N LYS A 812 24.54 10.54 -17.63
CA LYS A 812 23.91 11.77 -17.16
C LYS A 812 22.47 11.75 -17.59
N LEU A 813 21.55 11.76 -16.65
CA LEU A 813 20.13 11.80 -16.96
C LEU A 813 19.77 13.12 -17.67
N ARG A 814 19.02 13.02 -18.77
CA ARG A 814 18.64 14.17 -19.60
C ARG A 814 17.45 14.91 -19.00
N GLY A 815 17.63 15.46 -17.80
CA GLY A 815 16.61 16.24 -17.09
C GLY A 815 16.25 17.60 -17.73
N GLU A 816 16.94 18.02 -18.79
CA GLU A 816 16.60 19.23 -19.56
C GLU A 816 16.09 18.85 -20.96
N GLY A 817 14.78 18.68 -21.09
CA GLY A 817 14.15 18.61 -22.41
C GLY A 817 14.36 19.94 -23.18
N PRO A 818 14.37 19.94 -24.53
CA PRO A 818 14.43 21.17 -25.29
C PRO A 818 13.26 22.07 -24.87
N SER A 819 13.59 23.26 -24.37
CA SER A 819 12.61 24.33 -24.13
C SER A 819 11.69 24.47 -25.35
N GLY A 820 10.42 24.07 -25.22
CA GLY A 820 9.40 24.36 -26.24
C GLY A 820 8.58 23.20 -26.82
N ARG A 821 8.59 21.98 -26.27
CA ARG A 821 7.49 21.04 -26.54
C ARG A 821 6.44 21.13 -25.43
N GLU A 822 5.30 21.73 -25.76
CA GLU A 822 4.09 21.63 -24.93
C GLU A 822 3.82 20.15 -24.61
N PRO A 823 3.55 19.79 -23.35
CA PRO A 823 3.08 18.46 -23.03
C PRO A 823 1.81 18.17 -23.86
N ARG A 824 1.73 16.99 -24.48
CA ARG A 824 0.49 16.60 -25.15
C ARG A 824 -0.62 16.58 -24.09
N PRO A 825 -1.72 17.32 -24.26
CA PRO A 825 -2.80 17.27 -23.30
C PRO A 825 -3.36 15.84 -23.26
N GLN A 826 -3.18 15.15 -22.13
CA GLN A 826 -3.87 13.90 -21.83
C GLN A 826 -5.33 14.21 -21.47
N ALA A 827 -6.07 14.73 -22.44
CA ALA A 827 -7.48 15.14 -22.30
C ALA A 827 -8.44 13.97 -22.06
N ALA A 828 -7.96 12.73 -22.03
CA ALA A 828 -8.77 11.52 -21.88
C ALA A 828 -9.09 11.15 -20.41
N LEU A 829 -8.31 11.63 -19.44
CA LEU A 829 -8.48 11.25 -18.03
C LEU A 829 -9.58 12.06 -17.31
N PHE A 830 -9.80 13.31 -17.73
CA PHE A 830 -10.85 14.16 -17.19
C PHE A 830 -11.94 14.29 -18.24
N GLY A 831 -13.01 13.49 -18.12
CA GLY A 831 -14.10 13.42 -19.09
C GLY A 831 -14.61 14.79 -19.56
N ALA A 832 -14.02 15.31 -20.63
CA ALA A 832 -14.55 16.44 -21.36
C ALA A 832 -15.71 15.93 -22.21
N PRO A 833 -16.94 16.45 -22.06
CA PRO A 833 -17.99 16.12 -23.01
C PRO A 833 -17.53 16.63 -24.38
N GLY A 834 -17.55 15.74 -25.38
CA GLY A 834 -17.13 16.02 -26.75
C GLY A 834 -17.75 17.31 -27.27
N GLY A 835 -16.98 18.39 -27.25
CA GLY A 835 -17.30 19.63 -27.93
C GLY A 835 -16.98 19.44 -29.41
N THR A 836 -18.01 19.33 -30.23
CA THR A 836 -17.90 19.46 -31.68
C THR A 836 -17.16 20.77 -32.02
N ARG A 837 -15.96 20.67 -32.59
CA ARG A 837 -15.30 21.83 -33.23
C ARG A 837 -16.26 22.43 -34.27
N PRO A 838 -16.53 23.75 -34.26
CA PRO A 838 -17.15 24.39 -35.41
C PRO A 838 -16.16 24.30 -36.60
N PRO A 839 -16.63 24.06 -37.84
CA PRO A 839 -15.75 24.00 -39.00
C PRO A 839 -15.16 25.39 -39.25
N GLY A 840 -13.84 25.50 -39.16
CA GLY A 840 -13.09 26.68 -39.58
C GLY A 840 -13.23 26.89 -41.11
N PRO A 841 -13.08 28.14 -41.59
CA PRO A 841 -13.31 28.48 -42.99
C PRO A 841 -12.23 27.86 -43.88
N ARG A 842 -12.65 27.25 -45.00
CA ARG A 842 -11.74 26.75 -46.04
C ARG A 842 -10.98 27.92 -46.68
N PRO A 843 -9.67 27.80 -46.91
CA PRO A 843 -8.95 28.77 -47.72
C PRO A 843 -9.32 28.61 -49.21
N PRO A 844 -9.43 29.71 -49.98
CA PRO A 844 -9.70 29.64 -51.42
C PRO A 844 -8.45 29.16 -52.16
N GLY A 845 -8.67 28.24 -53.11
CA GLY A 845 -7.61 27.73 -53.97
C GLY A 845 -7.17 28.71 -55.05
N ALA A 846 -5.95 28.47 -55.55
CA ALA A 846 -5.44 28.85 -56.87
C ALA A 846 -4.41 27.74 -57.23
N GLN A 847 -4.71 26.81 -58.13
CA GLN A 847 -4.50 26.88 -59.58
C GLN A 847 -3.13 27.41 -60.03
N GLY A 848 -2.32 26.50 -60.59
CA GLY A 848 -1.55 26.69 -61.83
C GLY A 848 -0.28 27.54 -61.78
N GLY A 849 0.87 26.90 -62.03
CA GLY A 849 2.16 27.54 -62.26
C GLY A 849 3.31 26.61 -61.93
#